data_AF-N8WG24-F1
#
_entry.id   AF-N8WG24-F1
#
_cell.length_a   1.000
_cell.length_b   1.000
_cell.length_c   1.000
_cell.angle_alpha   90.00
_cell.angle_beta   90.00
_cell.angle_gamma   90.00
#
_symmetry.space_group_name_H-M   'P 1'
#
loop_
_entity.id
_entity.type
_entity.pdbx_description
1 polymer ?
#
loop_
_entity_poly.entity_id
_entity_poly.type
_entity_poly.pdbx_seq_one_letter_code
_entity_poly.pdbx_strand_id
1 'polypeptide(L)'
;TAGDTVINTDGMTIAGGPSVTKEGIDAGGKKLTNVAPGTVSPDSTDAINGSQLHAQGEGVKNIIGGNTTYDPNTGRYTNPNIGGTGKDNINDAIGAVGDAAKAAKTTVTEGDNIVVSETKNADGSTNYEVATAKDVKFDSVTSTDDEGNETVLTAKGTQVKDGEGNEAEYGAKGITLQDKDGNGTILNQGGLSFVDPMGNNIGPSITAGGINAGNTVIGGVAAGRVAADSQDAINGGQLRGVSDSVRDAIGGNTKVNDDGTITTGNVGNTGKDNVHDAIDSVRDAAEKAKSTVSEGKNIVVKESTNDDGSTNYEVSTSPDMEVDSITAGDTRVDGDGLHIEGGPSVTKDGIDAGDKKITGVEDGEIAKGSKDAINGGQVDEIMDSVKGAIGGNTTVNEDGTINTKDVGGTGYDTIDEAIASVKKDAKGAKSTVSEGDENVTVKTKQNADGSTDYEVGLAEKIKVKEVEADQVNAGQVNVKGDNGSTTITGDGVSVTGPNGEKGPSMTTDGINAGGKKVKGVADGRIEKGSQEAINGGQLHQSYEDVGAALGGGAGYDPEKGWKGPSYNVAGGSYNNVGDALGAIDDRVTNLSDQMQQAFYDTNQRIDDVKKHANAGIAAAMALEAAPYLAGKYTYAVGAAYHGGENAVGVTLRKTADNGRWSLSGGVAAASQGDPSFRVGLSGSFD
;
A
#
# COMPACT_ATOMS: atom_id res chain seq x y z
N THR A 1 -19.41 -147.07 46.93
CA THR A 1 -20.54 -146.29 46.39
C THR A 1 -21.73 -146.46 47.33
N ALA A 2 -22.36 -145.36 47.70
CA ALA A 2 -23.67 -145.36 48.35
C ALA A 2 -24.59 -144.54 47.43
N GLY A 3 -25.45 -145.24 46.67
CA GLY A 3 -26.19 -144.63 45.54
C GLY A 3 -25.25 -144.14 44.43
N ASP A 4 -25.64 -143.03 43.79
CA ASP A 4 -24.92 -142.39 42.67
C ASP A 4 -23.66 -141.60 43.09
N THR A 5 -23.30 -141.65 44.38
CA THR A 5 -22.13 -140.96 44.93
C THR A 5 -20.91 -141.89 45.02
N VAL A 6 -19.81 -141.46 44.41
CA VAL A 6 -18.48 -142.07 44.49
C VAL A 6 -17.58 -141.18 45.37
N ILE A 7 -17.01 -141.76 46.43
CA ILE A 7 -15.96 -141.13 47.23
C ILE A 7 -14.69 -141.95 47.07
N ASN A 8 -13.62 -141.30 46.60
CA ASN A 8 -12.30 -141.91 46.41
C ASN A 8 -11.17 -140.91 46.73
N THR A 9 -9.93 -141.27 46.40
CA THR A 9 -8.74 -140.44 46.64
C THR A 9 -8.72 -139.12 45.87
N ASP A 10 -9.55 -138.96 44.85
CA ASP A 10 -9.63 -137.75 44.03
C ASP A 10 -10.76 -136.82 44.49
N GLY A 11 -11.72 -137.32 45.28
CA GLY A 11 -12.76 -136.53 45.94
C GLY A 11 -14.11 -137.24 46.05
N MET A 12 -15.16 -136.44 46.24
CA MET A 12 -16.56 -136.86 46.16
C MET A 12 -17.12 -136.45 44.79
N THR A 13 -17.66 -137.40 44.03
CA THR A 13 -18.36 -137.14 42.77
C THR A 13 -19.76 -137.75 42.85
N ILE A 14 -20.76 -137.04 42.32
CA ILE A 14 -22.13 -137.55 42.16
C ILE A 14 -22.37 -137.70 40.66
N ALA A 15 -22.71 -138.90 40.19
CA ALA A 15 -22.94 -139.13 38.77
C ALA A 15 -24.08 -138.24 38.24
N GLY A 16 -23.79 -137.38 37.27
CA GLY A 16 -24.74 -136.37 36.74
C GLY A 16 -25.05 -135.20 37.69
N GLY A 17 -24.37 -135.11 38.83
CA GLY A 17 -24.55 -134.11 39.88
C GLY A 17 -23.25 -133.38 40.26
N PRO A 18 -23.27 -132.59 41.36
CA PRO A 18 -22.10 -131.88 41.85
C PRO A 18 -20.94 -132.79 42.27
N SER A 19 -19.71 -132.28 42.20
CA SER A 19 -18.51 -132.92 42.72
C SER A 19 -17.62 -131.96 43.52
N VAL A 20 -16.88 -132.52 44.48
CA VAL A 20 -15.86 -131.85 45.27
C VAL A 20 -14.60 -132.69 45.13
N THR A 21 -13.64 -132.21 44.32
CA THR A 21 -12.38 -132.90 44.04
C THR A 21 -11.19 -132.07 44.49
N LYS A 22 -9.98 -132.61 44.35
CA LYS A 22 -8.73 -131.86 44.59
C LYS A 22 -8.56 -130.65 43.66
N GLU A 23 -9.28 -130.60 42.53
CA GLU A 23 -9.26 -129.46 41.60
C GLU A 23 -10.26 -128.36 41.97
N GLY A 24 -11.19 -128.63 42.90
CA GLY A 24 -12.16 -127.67 43.38
C GLY A 24 -13.58 -128.23 43.47
N ILE A 25 -14.55 -127.31 43.53
CA ILE A 25 -15.98 -127.63 43.56
C ILE A 25 -16.55 -127.43 42.15
N ASP A 26 -17.08 -128.49 41.55
CA ASP A 26 -17.88 -128.42 40.32
C ASP A 26 -19.36 -128.68 40.66
N ALA A 27 -20.22 -127.75 40.29
CA ALA A 27 -21.66 -127.86 40.53
C ALA A 27 -22.38 -128.86 39.62
N GLY A 28 -21.71 -129.40 38.60
CA GLY A 28 -22.33 -130.24 37.58
C GLY A 28 -23.42 -129.47 36.80
N GLY A 29 -23.13 -128.20 36.49
CA GLY A 29 -24.03 -127.28 35.80
C GLY A 29 -25.26 -126.83 36.61
N LYS A 30 -25.32 -127.11 37.92
CA LYS A 30 -26.39 -126.65 38.81
C LYS A 30 -26.07 -125.28 39.41
N LYS A 31 -27.09 -124.50 39.78
CA LYS A 31 -26.90 -123.26 40.52
C LYS A 31 -26.42 -123.58 41.95
N LEU A 32 -25.37 -122.91 42.42
CA LEU A 32 -25.04 -122.89 43.85
C LEU A 32 -25.99 -121.92 44.56
N THR A 33 -26.86 -122.44 45.41
CA THR A 33 -27.75 -121.64 46.25
C THR A 33 -27.17 -121.52 47.66
N ASN A 34 -27.65 -120.52 48.44
CA ASN A 34 -27.23 -120.25 49.82
C ASN A 34 -25.74 -119.86 50.00
N VAL A 35 -25.14 -119.25 48.98
CA VAL A 35 -23.79 -118.65 49.08
C VAL A 35 -23.92 -117.29 49.78
N ALA A 36 -23.33 -117.15 50.97
CA ALA A 36 -23.21 -115.86 51.65
C ALA A 36 -22.34 -114.89 50.84
N PRO A 37 -22.48 -113.56 51.00
CA PRO A 37 -21.60 -112.61 50.32
C PRO A 37 -20.13 -112.90 50.66
N GLY A 38 -19.30 -113.12 49.63
CA GLY A 38 -17.85 -113.31 49.78
C GLY A 38 -17.12 -111.99 50.01
N THR A 39 -15.85 -112.04 50.40
CA THR A 39 -15.04 -110.82 50.49
C THR A 39 -14.73 -110.28 49.09
N VAL A 40 -14.93 -108.98 48.84
CA VAL A 40 -14.53 -108.33 47.58
C VAL A 40 -13.21 -107.60 47.81
N SER A 41 -12.10 -108.25 47.46
CA SER A 41 -10.75 -107.70 47.48
C SER A 41 -9.92 -108.31 46.34
N PRO A 42 -8.79 -107.70 45.93
CA PRO A 42 -7.97 -108.20 44.82
C PRO A 42 -7.48 -109.65 44.98
N ASP A 43 -7.27 -110.11 46.22
CA ASP A 43 -6.72 -111.43 46.53
C ASP A 43 -7.78 -112.42 47.04
N SER A 44 -9.07 -112.06 46.99
CA SER A 44 -10.14 -112.91 47.51
C SER A 44 -10.32 -114.18 46.68
N THR A 45 -10.35 -115.32 47.35
CA THR A 45 -10.73 -116.61 46.77
C THR A 45 -12.16 -117.02 47.13
N ASP A 46 -12.93 -116.12 47.77
CA ASP A 46 -14.31 -116.39 48.16
C ASP A 46 -15.23 -116.43 46.93
N ALA A 47 -16.24 -117.30 46.95
CA ALA A 47 -17.29 -117.27 45.94
C ALA A 47 -18.17 -116.02 46.13
N ILE A 48 -18.33 -115.20 45.09
CA ILE A 48 -19.25 -114.07 45.09
C ILE A 48 -20.67 -114.52 44.76
N ASN A 49 -21.66 -113.93 45.44
CA ASN A 49 -23.06 -114.20 45.15
C ASN A 49 -23.69 -113.11 44.27
N GLY A 50 -24.89 -113.39 43.74
CA GLY A 50 -25.59 -112.47 42.84
C GLY A 50 -25.91 -111.10 43.45
N SER A 51 -26.08 -111.00 44.78
CA SER A 51 -26.33 -109.72 45.45
C SER A 51 -25.15 -108.75 45.37
N GLN A 52 -23.92 -109.28 45.38
CA GLN A 52 -22.70 -108.48 45.30
C GLN A 52 -22.46 -107.95 43.88
N LEU A 53 -22.68 -108.79 42.87
CA LEU A 53 -22.63 -108.37 41.47
C LEU A 53 -23.76 -107.39 41.15
N HIS A 54 -24.95 -107.57 41.74
CA HIS A 54 -26.05 -106.62 41.60
C HIS A 54 -25.75 -105.26 42.24
N ALA A 55 -25.13 -105.24 43.43
CA ALA A 55 -24.72 -104.00 44.10
C ALA A 55 -23.65 -103.24 43.29
N GLN A 56 -22.67 -103.95 42.71
CA GLN A 56 -21.71 -103.38 41.75
C GLN A 56 -22.46 -102.78 40.54
N GLY A 57 -23.46 -103.53 40.06
CA GLY A 57 -24.37 -103.14 38.99
C GLY A 57 -25.04 -101.78 39.22
N GLU A 58 -25.76 -101.65 40.33
CA GLU A 58 -26.43 -100.42 40.75
C GLU A 58 -25.44 -99.27 41.04
N GLY A 59 -24.23 -99.57 41.52
CA GLY A 59 -23.18 -98.57 41.72
C GLY A 59 -22.81 -97.83 40.44
N VAL A 60 -22.58 -98.56 39.33
CA VAL A 60 -22.22 -97.98 38.03
C VAL A 60 -23.38 -97.17 37.43
N LYS A 61 -24.63 -97.63 37.62
CA LYS A 61 -25.83 -96.89 37.20
C LYS A 61 -25.88 -95.48 37.81
N ASN A 62 -25.51 -95.33 39.08
CA ASN A 62 -25.48 -94.03 39.76
C ASN A 62 -24.34 -93.12 39.26
N ILE A 63 -23.20 -93.69 38.83
CA ILE A 63 -22.08 -92.93 38.26
C ILE A 63 -22.48 -92.31 36.92
N ILE A 64 -23.18 -93.07 36.06
CA ILE A 64 -23.70 -92.55 34.78
C ILE A 64 -24.85 -91.55 35.05
N GLY A 65 -25.64 -91.79 36.09
CA GLY A 65 -26.67 -90.89 36.57
C GLY A 65 -27.90 -90.80 35.66
N GLY A 66 -28.76 -89.82 35.91
CA GLY A 66 -29.99 -89.58 35.14
C GLY A 66 -30.94 -90.78 35.14
N ASN A 67 -31.50 -91.10 33.97
CA ASN A 67 -32.46 -92.20 33.79
C ASN A 67 -31.78 -93.53 33.45
N THR A 68 -30.52 -93.73 33.86
CA THR A 68 -29.82 -94.99 33.62
C THR A 68 -30.56 -96.13 34.33
N THR A 69 -30.83 -97.19 33.59
CA THR A 69 -31.40 -98.44 34.11
C THR A 69 -30.35 -99.54 34.00
N TYR A 70 -30.25 -100.37 35.03
CA TYR A 70 -29.43 -101.57 35.05
C TYR A 70 -30.35 -102.79 34.98
N ASP A 71 -30.15 -103.65 33.98
CA ASP A 71 -30.87 -104.92 33.90
C ASP A 71 -30.01 -106.04 34.53
N PRO A 72 -30.38 -106.54 35.72
CA PRO A 72 -29.60 -107.56 36.42
C PRO A 72 -29.58 -108.93 35.74
N ASN A 73 -30.49 -109.18 34.78
CA ASN A 73 -30.53 -110.46 34.06
C ASN A 73 -29.54 -110.49 32.88
N THR A 74 -29.26 -109.33 32.29
CA THR A 74 -28.38 -109.20 31.11
C THR A 74 -27.05 -108.50 31.41
N GLY A 75 -26.94 -107.84 32.57
CA GLY A 75 -25.77 -107.04 32.93
C GLY A 75 -25.66 -105.72 32.13
N ARG A 76 -26.71 -105.35 31.37
CA ARG A 76 -26.68 -104.21 30.46
C ARG A 76 -27.19 -102.93 31.13
N TYR A 77 -26.54 -101.81 30.84
CA TYR A 77 -27.00 -100.47 31.20
C TYR A 77 -27.69 -99.82 30.01
N THR A 78 -28.83 -99.17 30.23
CA THR A 78 -29.48 -98.35 29.21
C THR A 78 -29.82 -96.98 29.78
N ASN A 79 -29.46 -95.93 29.07
CA ASN A 79 -29.86 -94.57 29.37
C ASN A 79 -30.09 -93.88 28.03
N PRO A 80 -31.32 -93.48 27.65
CA PRO A 80 -31.56 -92.86 26.36
C PRO A 80 -31.16 -91.37 26.31
N ASN A 81 -30.76 -90.78 27.45
CA ASN A 81 -30.60 -89.34 27.58
C ASN A 81 -29.61 -88.95 28.69
N ILE A 82 -28.33 -89.32 28.51
CA ILE A 82 -27.28 -88.98 29.47
C ILE A 82 -27.15 -87.44 29.52
N GLY A 83 -27.38 -86.86 30.70
CA GLY A 83 -27.24 -85.43 30.94
C GLY A 83 -28.21 -84.51 30.19
N GLY A 84 -29.33 -85.03 29.66
CA GLY A 84 -30.29 -84.21 28.89
C GLY A 84 -29.92 -83.98 27.42
N THR A 85 -28.88 -84.64 26.92
CA THR A 85 -28.30 -84.46 25.57
C THR A 85 -29.01 -85.23 24.45
N GLY A 86 -29.92 -86.13 24.78
CA GLY A 86 -30.59 -87.07 23.87
C GLY A 86 -29.69 -88.21 23.37
N LYS A 87 -28.55 -88.46 24.02
CA LYS A 87 -27.57 -89.49 23.64
C LYS A 87 -27.52 -90.62 24.66
N ASP A 88 -27.22 -91.82 24.17
CA ASP A 88 -27.28 -93.07 24.94
C ASP A 88 -25.93 -93.60 25.42
N ASN A 89 -24.85 -92.91 25.07
CA ASN A 89 -23.50 -93.16 25.56
C ASN A 89 -22.80 -91.85 25.94
N ILE A 90 -21.83 -91.96 26.84
CA ILE A 90 -21.18 -90.81 27.48
C ILE A 90 -20.41 -89.96 26.46
N ASN A 91 -19.71 -90.58 25.53
CA ASN A 91 -18.89 -89.87 24.55
C ASN A 91 -19.75 -88.98 23.65
N ASP A 92 -20.87 -89.52 23.15
CA ASP A 92 -21.78 -88.77 22.29
C ASP A 92 -22.52 -87.67 23.06
N ALA A 93 -22.86 -87.91 24.34
CA ALA A 93 -23.45 -86.89 25.20
C ALA A 93 -22.49 -85.70 25.39
N ILE A 94 -21.21 -85.96 25.68
CA ILE A 94 -20.17 -84.93 25.77
C ILE A 94 -19.98 -84.23 24.42
N GLY A 95 -19.98 -84.99 23.32
CA GLY A 95 -19.92 -84.45 21.96
C GLY A 95 -21.08 -83.50 21.66
N ALA A 96 -22.31 -83.86 22.01
CA ALA A 96 -23.51 -83.05 21.81
C ALA A 96 -23.48 -81.74 22.62
N VAL A 97 -22.98 -81.77 23.86
CA VAL A 97 -22.76 -80.54 24.65
C VAL A 97 -21.68 -79.68 24.01
N GLY A 98 -20.59 -80.29 23.52
CA GLY A 98 -19.53 -79.59 22.81
C GLY A 98 -20.01 -78.94 21.51
N ASP A 99 -20.86 -79.62 20.75
CA ASP A 99 -21.43 -79.09 19.51
C ASP A 99 -22.47 -77.99 19.79
N ALA A 100 -23.30 -78.13 20.83
CA ALA A 100 -24.19 -77.07 21.29
C ALA A 100 -23.41 -75.82 21.75
N ALA A 101 -22.31 -76.01 22.47
CA ALA A 101 -21.41 -74.92 22.88
C ALA A 101 -20.71 -74.26 21.68
N LYS A 102 -20.32 -75.03 20.65
CA LYS A 102 -19.77 -74.49 19.39
C LYS A 102 -20.81 -73.76 18.55
N ALA A 103 -22.08 -74.16 18.62
CA ALA A 103 -23.19 -73.55 17.88
C ALA A 103 -23.68 -72.25 18.54
N ALA A 104 -23.44 -72.05 19.84
CA ALA A 104 -23.76 -70.83 20.59
C ALA A 104 -22.81 -69.65 20.27
N LYS A 105 -22.68 -69.29 18.98
CA LYS A 105 -21.89 -68.14 18.53
C LYS A 105 -22.78 -66.93 18.31
N THR A 106 -22.37 -65.80 18.87
CA THR A 106 -22.91 -64.48 18.51
C THR A 106 -21.96 -63.83 17.49
N THR A 107 -22.50 -63.28 16.40
CA THR A 107 -21.73 -62.54 15.40
C THR A 107 -22.12 -61.07 15.44
N VAL A 108 -21.13 -60.17 15.52
CA VAL A 108 -21.30 -58.72 15.41
C VAL A 108 -20.53 -58.24 14.19
N THR A 109 -21.17 -57.45 13.32
CA THR A 109 -20.54 -56.85 12.12
C THR A 109 -20.48 -55.35 12.32
N GLU A 110 -19.29 -54.78 12.15
CA GLU A 110 -19.08 -53.33 12.16
C GLU A 110 -19.60 -52.73 10.85
N GLY A 111 -20.52 -51.77 10.96
CA GLY A 111 -20.99 -50.97 9.83
C GLY A 111 -20.20 -49.67 9.71
N ASP A 112 -20.43 -48.91 8.64
CA ASP A 112 -19.79 -47.59 8.47
C ASP A 112 -20.08 -46.66 9.65
N ASN A 113 -19.08 -45.87 10.06
CA ASN A 113 -19.12 -44.92 11.20
C ASN A 113 -19.33 -45.54 12.59
N ILE A 114 -19.33 -46.87 12.70
CA ILE A 114 -19.39 -47.61 13.97
C ILE A 114 -18.02 -48.22 14.23
N VAL A 115 -17.62 -48.31 15.50
CA VAL A 115 -16.46 -49.07 15.96
C VAL A 115 -16.95 -50.13 16.93
N VAL A 116 -16.50 -51.37 16.74
CA VAL A 116 -16.80 -52.48 17.65
C VAL A 116 -15.50 -52.95 18.32
N SER A 117 -15.42 -52.85 19.64
CA SER A 117 -14.27 -53.33 20.42
C SER A 117 -14.63 -54.57 21.24
N GLU A 118 -13.77 -55.58 21.19
CA GLU A 118 -13.94 -56.84 21.94
C GLU A 118 -13.13 -56.82 23.23
N THR A 119 -13.76 -57.20 24.34
CA THR A 119 -13.08 -57.46 25.63
C THR A 119 -13.52 -58.80 26.21
N LYS A 120 -12.58 -59.50 26.87
CA LYS A 120 -12.89 -60.75 27.58
C LYS A 120 -13.19 -60.48 29.04
N ASN A 121 -14.32 -61.02 29.49
CA ASN A 121 -14.71 -61.01 30.89
C ASN A 121 -13.91 -62.08 31.66
N ALA A 122 -13.82 -61.90 32.99
CA ALA A 122 -13.08 -62.82 33.86
C ALA A 122 -13.67 -64.25 33.89
N ASP A 123 -14.95 -64.42 33.55
CA ASP A 123 -15.64 -65.71 33.43
C ASP A 123 -15.42 -66.41 32.08
N GLY A 124 -14.65 -65.80 31.18
CA GLY A 124 -14.36 -66.32 29.84
C GLY A 124 -15.36 -65.92 28.76
N SER A 125 -16.44 -65.20 29.10
CA SER A 125 -17.37 -64.64 28.11
C SER A 125 -16.78 -63.41 27.39
N THR A 126 -17.39 -63.02 26.28
CA THR A 126 -16.92 -61.92 25.41
C THR A 126 -17.91 -60.76 25.44
N ASN A 127 -17.43 -59.55 25.69
CA ASN A 127 -18.20 -58.31 25.63
C ASN A 127 -17.82 -57.53 24.35
N TYR A 128 -18.83 -57.05 23.63
CA TYR A 128 -18.65 -56.20 22.45
C TYR A 128 -19.19 -54.80 22.78
N GLU A 129 -18.32 -53.80 22.81
CA GLU A 129 -18.71 -52.40 22.97
C GLU A 129 -18.90 -51.78 21.57
N VAL A 130 -20.09 -51.25 21.31
CA VAL A 130 -20.46 -50.63 20.03
C VAL A 130 -20.57 -49.13 20.25
N ALA A 131 -19.68 -48.38 19.62
CA ALA A 131 -19.63 -46.92 19.72
C ALA A 131 -19.59 -46.28 18.33
N THR A 132 -19.94 -45.00 18.22
CA THR A 132 -19.66 -44.23 17.01
C THR A 132 -18.16 -44.02 16.88
N ALA A 133 -17.63 -44.12 15.66
CA ALA A 133 -16.26 -43.76 15.36
C ALA A 133 -15.98 -42.31 15.80
N LYS A 134 -14.72 -42.02 16.17
CA LYS A 134 -14.31 -40.63 16.48
C LYS A 134 -14.35 -39.76 15.22
N ASP A 135 -13.93 -40.32 14.10
CA ASP A 135 -14.03 -39.72 12.78
C ASP A 135 -15.18 -40.40 12.04
N VAL A 136 -16.24 -39.65 11.79
CA VAL A 136 -17.42 -40.12 11.05
C VAL A 136 -17.47 -39.44 9.69
N LYS A 137 -17.76 -40.22 8.66
CA LYS A 137 -17.94 -39.76 7.29
C LYS A 137 -19.41 -39.86 6.91
N PHE A 138 -20.03 -38.70 6.71
CA PHE A 138 -21.38 -38.62 6.16
C PHE A 138 -21.32 -38.14 4.71
N ASP A 139 -22.15 -38.72 3.85
CA ASP A 139 -22.36 -38.19 2.50
C ASP A 139 -23.14 -36.87 2.55
N SER A 140 -24.10 -36.78 3.47
CA SER A 140 -24.84 -35.56 3.80
C SER A 140 -25.33 -35.57 5.25
N VAL A 141 -25.45 -34.40 5.86
CA VAL A 141 -26.16 -34.20 7.13
C VAL A 141 -27.28 -33.20 6.89
N THR A 142 -28.52 -33.60 7.15
CA THR A 142 -29.71 -32.74 6.99
C THR A 142 -30.33 -32.48 8.36
N SER A 143 -30.62 -31.21 8.64
CA SER A 143 -31.37 -30.77 9.81
C SER A 143 -32.55 -29.94 9.35
N THR A 144 -33.76 -30.29 9.80
CA THR A 144 -35.00 -29.57 9.50
C THR A 144 -35.66 -29.16 10.80
N ASP A 145 -36.09 -27.89 10.91
CA ASP A 145 -36.86 -27.40 12.05
C ASP A 145 -38.38 -27.47 11.79
N ASP A 146 -39.17 -27.11 12.81
CA ASP A 146 -40.63 -27.14 12.74
C ASP A 146 -41.19 -26.01 11.85
N GLU A 147 -40.39 -24.96 11.57
CA GLU A 147 -40.73 -23.89 10.63
C GLU A 147 -40.45 -24.28 9.15
N GLY A 148 -39.87 -25.46 8.91
CA GLY A 148 -39.56 -25.97 7.57
C GLY A 148 -38.23 -25.46 7.01
N ASN A 149 -37.38 -24.83 7.83
CA ASN A 149 -36.03 -24.47 7.43
C ASN A 149 -35.16 -25.73 7.39
N GLU A 150 -34.45 -25.93 6.28
CA GLU A 150 -33.59 -27.08 6.04
C GLU A 150 -32.14 -26.64 5.91
N THR A 151 -31.25 -27.21 6.72
CA THR A 151 -29.80 -27.07 6.55
C THR A 151 -29.21 -28.41 6.10
N VAL A 152 -28.55 -28.40 4.95
CA VAL A 152 -27.86 -29.57 4.38
C VAL A 152 -26.36 -29.30 4.31
N LEU A 153 -25.57 -30.09 5.04
CA LEU A 153 -24.11 -30.15 4.92
C LEU A 153 -23.74 -31.24 3.93
N THR A 154 -23.02 -30.87 2.87
CA THR A 154 -22.45 -31.78 1.88
C THR A 154 -21.00 -31.43 1.57
N ALA A 155 -20.31 -32.25 0.76
CA ALA A 155 -18.98 -31.91 0.26
C ALA A 155 -18.93 -30.61 -0.58
N LYS A 156 -20.05 -30.13 -1.11
CA LYS A 156 -20.12 -28.86 -1.85
C LYS A 156 -20.09 -27.64 -0.92
N GLY A 157 -20.52 -27.82 0.34
CA GLY A 157 -20.71 -26.75 1.31
C GLY A 157 -21.95 -26.94 2.18
N THR A 158 -22.35 -25.86 2.84
CA THR A 158 -23.58 -25.75 3.62
C THR A 158 -24.65 -25.06 2.80
N GLN A 159 -25.81 -25.70 2.67
CA GLN A 159 -26.99 -25.12 2.04
C GLN A 159 -28.07 -24.93 3.10
N VAL A 160 -28.61 -23.72 3.22
CA VAL A 160 -29.70 -23.38 4.13
C VAL A 160 -30.86 -22.88 3.30
N LYS A 161 -32.01 -23.54 3.41
CA LYS A 161 -33.25 -23.13 2.76
C LYS A 161 -34.25 -22.80 3.84
N ASP A 162 -34.85 -21.62 3.80
CA ASP A 162 -35.93 -21.30 4.72
C ASP A 162 -37.29 -21.83 4.22
N GLY A 163 -38.28 -21.86 5.12
CA GLY A 163 -39.65 -22.26 4.79
C GLY A 163 -40.35 -21.35 3.77
N GLU A 164 -39.79 -20.17 3.48
CA GLU A 164 -40.30 -19.20 2.50
C GLU A 164 -39.70 -19.38 1.10
N GLY A 165 -38.67 -20.23 0.96
CA GLY A 165 -38.02 -20.57 -0.29
C GLY A 165 -36.75 -19.76 -0.61
N ASN A 166 -36.24 -18.96 0.33
CA ASN A 166 -34.94 -18.31 0.19
C ASN A 166 -33.82 -19.31 0.48
N GLU A 167 -32.70 -19.21 -0.24
CA GLU A 167 -31.59 -20.16 -0.18
C GLU A 167 -30.27 -19.45 0.08
N ALA A 168 -29.48 -19.97 1.02
CA ALA A 168 -28.11 -19.54 1.28
C ALA A 168 -27.16 -20.72 1.09
N GLU A 169 -26.19 -20.59 0.20
CA GLU A 169 -25.14 -21.58 -0.04
C GLU A 169 -23.77 -20.98 0.35
N TYR A 170 -23.06 -21.68 1.24
CA TYR A 170 -21.66 -21.39 1.60
C TYR A 170 -20.78 -22.57 1.21
N GLY A 171 -19.82 -22.35 0.29
CA GLY A 171 -18.94 -23.42 -0.16
C GLY A 171 -17.67 -22.92 -0.84
N ALA A 172 -16.93 -23.84 -1.48
CA ALA A 172 -15.66 -23.52 -2.14
C ALA A 172 -15.78 -22.49 -3.29
N LYS A 173 -17.00 -22.30 -3.82
CA LYS A 173 -17.30 -21.29 -4.86
C LYS A 173 -17.67 -19.92 -4.30
N GLY A 174 -17.75 -19.75 -2.98
CA GLY A 174 -18.14 -18.51 -2.31
C GLY A 174 -19.46 -18.62 -1.56
N ILE A 175 -20.10 -17.47 -1.38
CA ILE A 175 -21.42 -17.32 -0.73
C ILE A 175 -22.42 -16.91 -1.79
N THR A 176 -23.55 -17.62 -1.85
CA THR A 176 -24.70 -17.23 -2.68
C THR A 176 -25.92 -17.16 -1.78
N LEU A 177 -26.59 -16.02 -1.77
CA LEU A 177 -27.88 -15.82 -1.10
C LEU A 177 -28.90 -15.57 -2.20
N GLN A 178 -29.99 -16.30 -2.27
CA GLN A 178 -31.05 -16.17 -3.26
C GLN A 178 -32.38 -16.00 -2.54
N ASP A 179 -33.19 -15.05 -3.00
CA ASP A 179 -34.59 -14.97 -2.60
C ASP A 179 -35.44 -16.03 -3.32
N LYS A 180 -36.70 -16.19 -2.90
CA LYS A 180 -37.67 -17.09 -3.55
C LYS A 180 -37.90 -16.82 -5.05
N ASP A 181 -37.58 -15.61 -5.52
CA ASP A 181 -37.78 -15.18 -6.92
C ASP A 181 -36.52 -15.44 -7.77
N GLY A 182 -35.41 -15.86 -7.14
CA GLY A 182 -34.13 -16.16 -7.76
C GLY A 182 -33.16 -14.97 -7.83
N ASN A 183 -33.52 -13.80 -7.30
CA ASN A 183 -32.57 -12.70 -7.21
C ASN A 183 -31.56 -13.02 -6.11
N GLY A 184 -30.28 -12.75 -6.38
CA GLY A 184 -29.23 -13.18 -5.48
C GLY A 184 -28.18 -12.15 -5.14
N THR A 185 -27.52 -12.36 -4.01
CA THR A 185 -26.26 -11.74 -3.66
C THR A 185 -25.18 -12.81 -3.75
N ILE A 186 -24.13 -12.54 -4.51
CA ILE A 186 -22.99 -13.43 -4.69
C ILE A 186 -21.76 -12.75 -4.09
N LEU A 187 -21.00 -13.49 -3.28
CA LEU A 187 -19.67 -13.11 -2.81
C LEU A 187 -18.68 -14.24 -3.14
N ASN A 188 -17.80 -14.02 -4.11
CA ASN A 188 -16.82 -15.01 -4.56
C ASN A 188 -15.48 -14.36 -4.97
N GLN A 189 -14.61 -15.08 -5.68
CA GLN A 189 -13.33 -14.53 -6.18
C GLN A 189 -13.48 -13.30 -7.09
N GLY A 190 -14.63 -13.15 -7.76
CA GLY A 190 -14.96 -11.96 -8.55
C GLY A 190 -15.36 -10.74 -7.70
N GLY A 191 -15.60 -10.92 -6.40
CA GLY A 191 -16.03 -9.89 -5.47
C GLY A 191 -17.50 -10.06 -5.04
N LEU A 192 -18.16 -8.94 -4.75
CA LEU A 192 -19.57 -8.85 -4.36
C LEU A 192 -20.42 -8.35 -5.54
N SER A 193 -21.51 -9.06 -5.85
CA SER A 193 -22.46 -8.67 -6.89
C SER A 193 -23.89 -9.06 -6.53
N PHE A 194 -24.85 -8.23 -6.93
CA PHE A 194 -26.26 -8.60 -6.92
C PHE A 194 -26.66 -9.08 -8.32
N VAL A 195 -27.45 -10.15 -8.41
CA VAL A 195 -27.82 -10.81 -9.66
C VAL A 195 -29.32 -11.04 -9.76
N ASP A 196 -29.83 -11.03 -11.00
CA ASP A 196 -31.19 -11.46 -11.31
C ASP A 196 -31.27 -13.01 -11.37
N PRO A 197 -32.46 -13.59 -11.59
CA PRO A 197 -32.61 -15.06 -11.69
C PRO A 197 -31.88 -15.69 -12.89
N MET A 198 -31.42 -14.89 -13.86
CA MET A 198 -30.62 -15.35 -14.99
C MET A 198 -29.11 -15.26 -14.71
N GLY A 199 -28.71 -14.74 -13.54
CA GLY A 199 -27.32 -14.53 -13.14
C GLY A 199 -26.70 -13.25 -13.72
N ASN A 200 -27.49 -12.34 -14.29
CA ASN A 200 -26.99 -11.06 -14.77
C ASN A 200 -26.78 -10.12 -13.58
N ASN A 201 -25.68 -9.39 -13.56
CA ASN A 201 -25.45 -8.37 -12.53
C ASN A 201 -26.52 -7.27 -12.61
N ILE A 202 -27.26 -7.09 -11.52
CA ILE A 202 -28.27 -6.04 -11.36
C ILE A 202 -27.87 -5.13 -10.19
N GLY A 203 -27.58 -3.87 -10.48
CA GLY A 203 -27.21 -2.90 -9.44
C GLY A 203 -25.72 -2.92 -9.06
N PRO A 204 -25.37 -2.45 -7.84
CA PRO A 204 -23.98 -2.24 -7.46
C PRO A 204 -23.16 -3.52 -7.34
N SER A 205 -21.86 -3.42 -7.61
CA SER A 205 -20.90 -4.51 -7.40
C SER A 205 -19.57 -3.98 -6.92
N ILE A 206 -18.85 -4.78 -6.12
CA ILE A 206 -17.49 -4.49 -5.66
C ILE A 206 -16.60 -5.60 -6.19
N THR A 207 -15.59 -5.26 -6.99
CA THR A 207 -14.64 -6.22 -7.57
C THR A 207 -13.21 -5.79 -7.26
N ALA A 208 -12.22 -6.59 -7.64
CA ALA A 208 -10.80 -6.17 -7.57
C ALA A 208 -10.51 -4.90 -8.41
N GLY A 209 -11.35 -4.58 -9.39
CA GLY A 209 -11.28 -3.34 -10.17
C GLY A 209 -11.94 -2.12 -9.52
N GLY A 210 -12.52 -2.27 -8.32
CA GLY A 210 -13.19 -1.19 -7.59
C GLY A 210 -14.72 -1.33 -7.54
N ILE A 211 -15.40 -0.21 -7.33
CA ILE A 211 -16.85 -0.12 -7.14
C ILE A 211 -17.52 0.24 -8.48
N ASN A 212 -18.48 -0.58 -8.91
CA ASN A 212 -19.43 -0.22 -9.97
C ASN A 212 -20.79 0.02 -9.30
N ALA A 213 -21.35 1.22 -9.43
CA ALA A 213 -22.64 1.57 -8.83
C ALA A 213 -23.85 1.05 -9.60
N GLY A 214 -23.68 0.39 -10.75
CA GLY A 214 -24.78 -0.17 -11.54
C GLY A 214 -25.80 0.90 -11.98
N ASN A 215 -25.31 2.08 -12.41
CA ASN A 215 -26.11 3.25 -12.76
C ASN A 215 -26.98 3.82 -11.62
N THR A 216 -26.62 3.57 -10.36
CA THR A 216 -27.25 4.18 -9.20
C THR A 216 -26.40 5.31 -8.60
N VAL A 217 -27.03 6.22 -7.86
CA VAL A 217 -26.32 7.30 -7.15
C VAL A 217 -25.61 6.73 -5.92
N ILE A 218 -24.32 7.04 -5.77
CA ILE A 218 -23.55 6.71 -4.57
C ILE A 218 -23.76 7.84 -3.54
N GLY A 219 -24.61 7.60 -2.54
CA GLY A 219 -24.80 8.51 -1.41
C GLY A 219 -23.73 8.36 -0.32
N GLY A 220 -23.56 9.39 0.52
CA GLY A 220 -22.68 9.32 1.70
C GLY A 220 -21.17 9.44 1.42
N VAL A 221 -20.78 9.88 0.22
CA VAL A 221 -19.38 10.11 -0.14
C VAL A 221 -18.86 11.36 0.59
N ALA A 222 -17.93 11.18 1.53
CA ALA A 222 -17.22 12.28 2.19
C ALA A 222 -16.40 13.09 1.17
N ALA A 223 -15.96 14.31 1.53
CA ALA A 223 -15.15 15.11 0.62
C ALA A 223 -13.78 14.42 0.41
N GLY A 224 -13.50 14.01 -0.83
CA GLY A 224 -12.23 13.39 -1.22
C GLY A 224 -11.08 14.39 -1.29
N ARG A 225 -9.84 13.94 -1.32
CA ARG A 225 -8.68 14.82 -1.51
C ARG A 225 -8.65 15.35 -2.96
N VAL A 226 -8.45 16.65 -3.14
CA VAL A 226 -8.24 17.28 -4.46
C VAL A 226 -6.74 17.50 -4.65
N ALA A 227 -6.07 16.53 -5.28
CA ALA A 227 -4.63 16.55 -5.56
C ALA A 227 -4.34 15.75 -6.85
N ALA A 228 -3.21 16.00 -7.49
CA ALA A 228 -2.86 15.38 -8.78
C ALA A 228 -2.73 13.84 -8.73
N ASP A 229 -2.42 13.29 -7.55
CA ASP A 229 -2.26 11.85 -7.29
C ASP A 229 -3.48 11.22 -6.60
N SER A 230 -4.54 11.99 -6.35
CA SER A 230 -5.70 11.51 -5.60
C SER A 230 -6.50 10.48 -6.40
N GLN A 231 -6.88 9.40 -5.73
CA GLN A 231 -7.80 8.37 -6.24
C GLN A 231 -9.14 8.42 -5.48
N ASP A 232 -9.35 9.45 -4.67
CA ASP A 232 -10.57 9.59 -3.86
C ASP A 232 -11.76 9.98 -4.74
N ALA A 233 -12.94 9.45 -4.39
CA ALA A 233 -14.18 9.92 -4.98
C ALA A 233 -14.46 11.37 -4.53
N ILE A 234 -14.75 12.27 -5.48
CA ILE A 234 -15.22 13.62 -5.18
C ILE A 234 -16.74 13.63 -5.04
N ASN A 235 -17.26 14.46 -4.14
CA ASN A 235 -18.70 14.62 -3.96
C ASN A 235 -19.23 15.92 -4.59
N GLY A 236 -20.56 16.06 -4.65
CA GLY A 236 -21.22 17.23 -5.23
C GLY A 236 -20.89 18.56 -4.53
N GLY A 237 -20.58 18.54 -3.22
CA GLY A 237 -20.16 19.73 -2.48
C GLY A 237 -18.81 20.26 -2.94
N GLN A 238 -17.87 19.38 -3.28
CA GLN A 238 -16.56 19.76 -3.82
C GLN A 238 -16.66 20.31 -5.24
N LEU A 239 -17.45 19.65 -6.10
CA LEU A 239 -17.70 20.15 -7.46
C LEU A 239 -18.39 21.52 -7.41
N ARG A 240 -19.37 21.69 -6.52
CA ARG A 240 -20.02 22.98 -6.28
C ARG A 240 -19.02 24.05 -5.82
N GLY A 241 -18.08 23.72 -4.93
CA GLY A 241 -17.03 24.63 -4.51
C GLY A 241 -16.14 25.11 -5.67
N VAL A 242 -15.79 24.20 -6.60
CA VAL A 242 -15.07 24.58 -7.83
C VAL A 242 -15.93 25.49 -8.71
N SER A 243 -17.20 25.15 -8.93
CA SER A 243 -18.12 25.98 -9.72
C SER A 243 -18.34 27.36 -9.11
N ASP A 244 -18.43 27.46 -7.78
CA ASP A 244 -18.53 28.74 -7.05
C ASP A 244 -17.26 29.59 -7.26
N SER A 245 -16.07 28.96 -7.21
CA SER A 245 -14.81 29.66 -7.51
C SER A 245 -14.75 30.22 -8.93
N VAL A 246 -15.28 29.48 -9.93
CA VAL A 246 -15.35 29.95 -11.32
C VAL A 246 -16.36 31.09 -11.46
N ARG A 247 -17.54 30.99 -10.83
CA ARG A 247 -18.54 32.06 -10.79
C ARG A 247 -17.92 33.37 -10.30
N ASP A 248 -17.20 33.31 -9.19
CA ASP A 248 -16.64 34.50 -8.54
C ASP A 248 -15.49 35.11 -9.37
N ALA A 249 -14.72 34.27 -10.08
CA ALA A 249 -13.68 34.74 -11.00
C ALA A 249 -14.23 35.45 -12.25
N ILE A 250 -15.38 35.01 -12.78
CA ILE A 250 -16.03 35.68 -13.92
C ILE A 250 -16.76 36.96 -13.47
N GLY A 251 -17.39 36.94 -12.29
CA GLY A 251 -18.11 38.08 -11.72
C GLY A 251 -19.44 38.39 -12.43
N GLY A 252 -19.90 39.64 -12.31
CA GLY A 252 -21.20 40.07 -12.84
C GLY A 252 -22.38 39.35 -12.17
N ASN A 253 -23.36 38.94 -12.97
CA ASN A 253 -24.54 38.17 -12.54
C ASN A 253 -24.36 36.65 -12.77
N THR A 254 -23.12 36.16 -12.78
CA THR A 254 -22.85 34.73 -13.00
C THR A 254 -23.43 33.88 -11.87
N LYS A 255 -24.00 32.72 -12.21
CA LYS A 255 -24.66 31.79 -11.29
C LYS A 255 -24.26 30.34 -11.56
N VAL A 256 -24.12 29.56 -10.49
CA VAL A 256 -24.05 28.10 -10.55
C VAL A 256 -25.47 27.54 -10.39
N ASN A 257 -25.93 26.75 -11.36
CA ASN A 257 -27.24 26.09 -11.32
C ASN A 257 -27.18 24.80 -10.47
N ASP A 258 -28.35 24.25 -10.13
CA ASP A 258 -28.42 23.05 -9.26
C ASP A 258 -27.83 21.79 -9.91
N ASP A 259 -27.77 21.75 -11.25
CA ASP A 259 -27.11 20.69 -12.03
C ASP A 259 -25.59 20.90 -12.16
N GLY A 260 -25.03 21.94 -11.55
CA GLY A 260 -23.61 22.30 -11.59
C GLY A 260 -23.17 23.12 -12.80
N THR A 261 -24.05 23.38 -13.78
CA THR A 261 -23.74 24.25 -14.92
C THR A 261 -23.61 25.71 -14.49
N ILE A 262 -22.85 26.50 -15.27
CA ILE A 262 -22.64 27.92 -15.02
C ILE A 262 -23.38 28.75 -16.07
N THR A 263 -24.23 29.66 -15.62
CA THR A 263 -24.87 30.67 -16.45
C THR A 263 -24.26 32.04 -16.13
N THR A 264 -23.71 32.70 -17.13
CA THR A 264 -23.08 34.03 -17.02
C THR A 264 -24.06 35.12 -17.45
N GLY A 265 -23.87 36.33 -16.94
CA GLY A 265 -24.73 37.47 -17.24
C GLY A 265 -24.09 38.78 -16.78
N ASN A 266 -24.27 39.86 -17.54
CA ASN A 266 -23.70 41.18 -17.24
C ASN A 266 -22.20 41.14 -16.84
N VAL A 267 -21.40 40.37 -17.57
CA VAL A 267 -19.97 40.18 -17.27
C VAL A 267 -19.23 41.51 -17.40
N GLY A 268 -18.46 41.89 -16.38
CA GLY A 268 -17.73 43.16 -16.34
C GLY A 268 -18.60 44.42 -16.39
N ASN A 269 -19.89 44.33 -16.01
CA ASN A 269 -20.87 45.42 -16.14
C ASN A 269 -21.11 45.92 -17.58
N THR A 270 -20.81 45.09 -18.57
CA THR A 270 -20.96 45.43 -19.99
C THR A 270 -22.38 45.17 -20.53
N GLY A 271 -23.26 44.56 -19.73
CA GLY A 271 -24.57 44.07 -20.16
C GLY A 271 -24.52 42.82 -21.04
N LYS A 272 -23.36 42.16 -21.17
CA LYS A 272 -23.16 40.97 -22.01
C LYS A 272 -23.14 39.68 -21.21
N ASP A 273 -23.57 38.60 -21.84
CA ASP A 273 -23.80 37.32 -21.17
C ASP A 273 -22.59 36.38 -21.18
N ASN A 274 -21.48 36.74 -21.82
CA ASN A 274 -20.23 35.97 -21.75
C ASN A 274 -19.01 36.90 -21.81
N VAL A 275 -17.83 36.34 -21.49
CA VAL A 275 -16.57 37.09 -21.40
C VAL A 275 -16.15 37.67 -22.75
N HIS A 276 -16.31 36.92 -23.84
CA HIS A 276 -15.89 37.38 -25.17
C HIS A 276 -16.70 38.59 -25.61
N ASP A 277 -18.03 38.51 -25.55
CA ASP A 277 -18.92 39.59 -25.93
C ASP A 277 -18.74 40.82 -25.02
N ALA A 278 -18.45 40.60 -23.73
CA ALA A 278 -18.12 41.68 -22.80
C ALA A 278 -16.84 42.43 -23.23
N ILE A 279 -15.76 41.71 -23.54
CA ILE A 279 -14.51 42.28 -24.03
C ILE A 279 -14.74 43.00 -25.37
N ASP A 280 -15.47 42.38 -26.28
CA ASP A 280 -15.82 42.97 -27.58
C ASP A 280 -16.64 44.25 -27.41
N SER A 281 -17.58 44.29 -26.46
CA SER A 281 -18.35 45.49 -26.14
C SER A 281 -17.48 46.63 -25.61
N VAL A 282 -16.44 46.32 -24.82
CA VAL A 282 -15.47 47.31 -24.34
C VAL A 282 -14.59 47.80 -25.49
N ARG A 283 -14.15 46.90 -26.38
CA ARG A 283 -13.40 47.25 -27.59
C ARG A 283 -14.21 48.18 -28.49
N ASP A 284 -15.46 47.82 -28.78
CA ASP A 284 -16.37 48.63 -29.60
C ASP A 284 -16.61 50.02 -28.98
N ALA A 285 -16.75 50.10 -27.65
CA ALA A 285 -16.89 51.37 -26.94
C ALA A 285 -15.62 52.22 -27.04
N ALA A 286 -14.43 51.60 -26.93
CA ALA A 286 -13.15 52.28 -27.10
C ALA A 286 -12.93 52.76 -28.54
N GLU A 287 -13.29 51.97 -29.55
CA GLU A 287 -13.22 52.38 -30.96
C GLU A 287 -14.17 53.55 -31.27
N LYS A 288 -15.38 53.54 -30.69
CA LYS A 288 -16.35 54.63 -30.84
C LYS A 288 -15.98 55.90 -30.08
N ALA A 289 -15.07 55.84 -29.10
CA ALA A 289 -14.60 57.00 -28.35
C ALA A 289 -13.68 57.94 -29.17
N LYS A 290 -13.55 57.72 -30.47
CA LYS A 290 -12.76 58.56 -31.39
C LYS A 290 -13.30 59.98 -31.46
N SER A 291 -12.51 60.94 -30.99
CA SER A 291 -12.67 62.36 -31.34
C SER A 291 -12.10 62.60 -32.74
N THR A 292 -12.80 63.41 -33.55
CA THR A 292 -12.31 63.84 -34.87
C THR A 292 -12.13 65.35 -34.87
N VAL A 293 -11.01 65.82 -35.41
CA VAL A 293 -10.71 67.25 -35.60
C VAL A 293 -10.34 67.43 -37.06
N SER A 294 -11.03 68.33 -37.76
CA SER A 294 -10.77 68.68 -39.17
C SER A 294 -10.22 70.09 -39.24
N GLU A 295 -9.09 70.27 -39.91
CA GLU A 295 -8.56 71.60 -40.18
C GLU A 295 -9.38 72.33 -41.26
N GLY A 296 -9.72 73.59 -40.99
CA GLY A 296 -10.29 74.49 -41.99
C GLY A 296 -9.17 75.23 -42.74
N LYS A 297 -9.50 75.87 -43.87
CA LYS A 297 -8.53 76.50 -44.80
C LYS A 297 -7.44 77.39 -44.17
N ASN A 298 -7.72 78.04 -43.05
CA ASN A 298 -6.78 78.95 -42.35
C ASN A 298 -6.41 78.49 -40.92
N ILE A 299 -6.71 77.23 -40.57
CA ILE A 299 -6.45 76.64 -39.25
C ILE A 299 -5.41 75.55 -39.40
N VAL A 300 -4.45 75.50 -38.48
CA VAL A 300 -3.47 74.42 -38.36
C VAL A 300 -3.82 73.61 -37.12
N VAL A 301 -3.87 72.29 -37.26
CA VAL A 301 -4.07 71.35 -36.15
C VAL A 301 -2.83 70.47 -36.02
N LYS A 302 -2.20 70.48 -34.83
CA LYS A 302 -1.03 69.65 -34.54
C LYS A 302 -1.37 68.60 -33.50
N GLU A 303 -1.08 67.34 -33.81
CA GLU A 303 -1.31 66.20 -32.92
C GLU A 303 -0.08 65.92 -32.04
N SER A 304 -0.30 65.63 -30.76
CA SER A 304 0.72 65.15 -29.81
C SER A 304 0.13 64.12 -28.83
N THR A 305 0.97 63.32 -28.17
CA THR A 305 0.56 62.36 -27.14
C THR A 305 0.83 62.92 -25.74
N ASN A 306 -0.15 62.81 -24.84
CA ASN A 306 -0.02 63.17 -23.43
C ASN A 306 0.70 62.05 -22.64
N ASP A 307 1.18 62.36 -21.44
CA ASP A 307 1.87 61.39 -20.58
C ASP A 307 1.00 60.19 -20.14
N ASP A 308 -0.33 60.35 -20.14
CA ASP A 308 -1.29 59.27 -19.86
C ASP A 308 -1.63 58.41 -21.09
N GLY A 309 -1.01 58.70 -22.24
CA GLY A 309 -1.23 58.02 -23.51
C GLY A 309 -2.39 58.56 -24.35
N SER A 310 -3.15 59.55 -23.88
CA SER A 310 -4.23 60.18 -24.66
C SER A 310 -3.71 61.14 -25.73
N THR A 311 -4.48 61.37 -26.80
CA THR A 311 -4.12 62.30 -27.88
C THR A 311 -4.56 63.74 -27.55
N ASN A 312 -3.67 64.72 -27.76
CA ASN A 312 -3.94 66.15 -27.70
C ASN A 312 -3.89 66.79 -29.10
N TYR A 313 -4.79 67.73 -29.36
CA TYR A 313 -4.83 68.50 -30.61
C TYR A 313 -4.67 69.99 -30.29
N GLU A 314 -3.54 70.57 -30.70
CA GLU A 314 -3.30 72.02 -30.59
C GLU A 314 -3.84 72.73 -31.85
N VAL A 315 -4.75 73.70 -31.67
CA VAL A 315 -5.40 74.42 -32.77
C VAL A 315 -4.90 75.87 -32.81
N SER A 316 -4.31 76.27 -33.94
CA SER A 316 -3.74 77.61 -34.17
C SER A 316 -4.16 78.19 -35.52
N THR A 317 -4.02 79.50 -35.73
CA THR A 317 -4.18 80.12 -37.06
C THR A 317 -2.95 79.86 -37.92
N SER A 318 -3.15 79.59 -39.21
CA SER A 318 -2.06 79.51 -40.19
C SER A 318 -1.30 80.84 -40.25
N PRO A 319 0.04 80.84 -40.33
CA PRO A 319 0.83 82.06 -40.58
C PRO A 319 0.44 82.75 -41.89
N ASP A 320 0.03 81.95 -42.89
CA ASP A 320 -0.45 82.43 -44.18
C ASP A 320 -1.97 82.23 -44.25
N MET A 321 -2.74 83.33 -44.30
CA MET A 321 -4.20 83.30 -44.33
C MET A 321 -4.73 83.63 -45.73
N GLU A 322 -5.55 82.76 -46.30
CA GLU A 322 -6.32 83.05 -47.51
C GLU A 322 -7.69 83.63 -47.11
N VAL A 323 -7.85 84.94 -47.27
CA VAL A 323 -9.07 85.70 -46.94
C VAL A 323 -9.37 86.73 -48.02
N ASP A 324 -10.65 86.98 -48.29
CA ASP A 324 -11.07 87.91 -49.36
C ASP A 324 -10.76 89.38 -49.04
N SER A 325 -10.76 89.75 -47.76
CA SER A 325 -10.29 91.06 -47.29
C SER A 325 -9.88 91.01 -45.83
N ILE A 326 -8.95 91.89 -45.45
CA ILE A 326 -8.56 92.17 -44.08
C ILE A 326 -8.82 93.65 -43.81
N THR A 327 -9.60 93.94 -42.77
CA THR A 327 -9.83 95.32 -42.31
C THR A 327 -9.21 95.49 -40.93
N ALA A 328 -8.27 96.42 -40.81
CA ALA A 328 -7.65 96.80 -39.54
C ALA A 328 -7.70 98.32 -39.40
N GLY A 329 -8.69 98.83 -38.65
CA GLY A 329 -8.96 100.27 -38.54
C GLY A 329 -9.31 100.88 -39.91
N ASP A 330 -8.69 102.02 -40.23
CA ASP A 330 -8.90 102.77 -41.50
C ASP A 330 -8.17 102.14 -42.71
N THR A 331 -7.48 101.02 -42.50
CA THR A 331 -6.73 100.30 -43.53
C THR A 331 -7.48 99.03 -43.93
N ARG A 332 -7.75 98.91 -45.23
CA ARG A 332 -8.37 97.74 -45.83
C ARG A 332 -7.45 97.19 -46.91
N VAL A 333 -7.17 95.89 -46.83
CA VAL A 333 -6.50 95.12 -47.88
C VAL A 333 -7.51 94.16 -48.48
N ASP A 334 -7.79 94.29 -49.76
CA ASP A 334 -8.73 93.44 -50.47
C ASP A 334 -8.22 93.11 -51.88
N GLY A 335 -9.11 92.57 -52.72
CA GLY A 335 -8.81 92.26 -54.10
C GLY A 335 -8.33 93.44 -54.94
N ASP A 336 -8.57 94.71 -54.58
CA ASP A 336 -8.18 95.89 -55.36
C ASP A 336 -6.87 96.54 -54.87
N GLY A 337 -6.48 96.29 -53.63
CA GLY A 337 -5.16 96.62 -53.08
C GLY A 337 -5.20 97.10 -51.64
N LEU A 338 -4.23 97.94 -51.28
CA LEU A 338 -4.17 98.63 -50.00
C LEU A 338 -4.92 99.96 -50.10
N HIS A 339 -6.00 100.08 -49.36
CA HIS A 339 -6.78 101.30 -49.21
C HIS A 339 -6.60 101.87 -47.79
N ILE A 340 -6.18 103.14 -47.72
CA ILE A 340 -6.17 103.92 -46.48
C ILE A 340 -7.14 105.09 -46.65
N GLU A 341 -8.19 105.15 -45.84
CA GLU A 341 -9.22 106.19 -45.97
C GLU A 341 -8.61 107.59 -45.74
N GLY A 342 -8.72 108.48 -46.75
CA GLY A 342 -8.15 109.83 -46.72
C GLY A 342 -6.61 109.93 -46.87
N GLY A 343 -5.92 108.83 -47.16
CA GLY A 343 -4.47 108.74 -47.27
C GLY A 343 -3.95 108.19 -48.60
N PRO A 344 -2.65 107.89 -48.69
CA PRO A 344 -2.06 107.20 -49.84
C PRO A 344 -2.73 105.84 -50.09
N SER A 345 -2.80 105.42 -51.35
CA SER A 345 -3.30 104.10 -51.72
C SER A 345 -2.34 103.39 -52.67
N VAL A 346 -2.34 102.06 -52.58
CA VAL A 346 -1.61 101.19 -53.51
C VAL A 346 -2.62 100.24 -54.11
N THR A 347 -3.03 100.51 -55.34
CA THR A 347 -4.01 99.68 -56.06
C THR A 347 -3.36 99.04 -57.27
N LYS A 348 -4.10 98.19 -57.98
CA LYS A 348 -3.66 97.61 -59.27
C LYS A 348 -3.25 98.66 -60.32
N ASP A 349 -3.74 99.89 -60.20
CA ASP A 349 -3.47 100.97 -61.14
C ASP A 349 -2.18 101.76 -60.79
N GLY A 350 -1.56 101.48 -59.65
CA GLY A 350 -0.29 102.08 -59.22
C GLY A 350 -0.33 102.66 -57.81
N ILE A 351 0.69 103.47 -57.50
CA ILE A 351 0.81 104.17 -56.23
C ILE A 351 0.24 105.59 -56.40
N ASP A 352 -0.82 105.91 -55.68
CA ASP A 352 -1.30 107.28 -55.52
C ASP A 352 -0.87 107.79 -54.14
N ALA A 353 0.01 108.80 -54.14
CA ALA A 353 0.53 109.41 -52.93
C ALA A 353 -0.48 110.36 -52.25
N GLY A 354 -1.66 110.61 -52.83
CA GLY A 354 -2.68 111.50 -52.27
C GLY A 354 -2.18 112.94 -52.09
N ASP A 355 -1.55 113.48 -53.14
CA ASP A 355 -0.93 114.82 -53.19
C ASP A 355 0.17 115.07 -52.14
N LYS A 356 0.86 114.02 -51.67
CA LYS A 356 2.00 114.13 -50.75
C LYS A 356 3.32 113.98 -51.51
N LYS A 357 4.37 114.65 -51.01
CA LYS A 357 5.75 114.40 -51.47
C LYS A 357 6.10 112.94 -51.19
N ILE A 358 6.60 112.25 -52.19
CA ILE A 358 7.21 110.93 -52.01
C ILE A 358 8.66 111.17 -51.60
N THR A 359 8.93 111.14 -50.31
CA THR A 359 10.27 111.26 -49.73
C THR A 359 10.79 109.87 -49.38
N GLY A 360 12.08 109.62 -49.53
CA GLY A 360 12.64 108.27 -49.33
C GLY A 360 12.39 107.31 -50.50
N VAL A 361 12.17 107.86 -51.71
CA VAL A 361 12.30 107.09 -52.95
C VAL A 361 13.77 106.74 -53.07
N GLU A 362 14.09 105.45 -52.95
CA GLU A 362 15.43 104.93 -53.25
C GLU A 362 15.77 105.12 -54.73
N ASP A 363 17.02 104.84 -55.05
CA ASP A 363 17.56 105.03 -56.37
C ASP A 363 16.86 104.08 -57.39
N GLY A 364 16.00 104.61 -58.26
CA GLY A 364 15.30 103.89 -59.32
C GLY A 364 16.17 103.49 -60.52
N GLU A 365 15.95 102.32 -61.12
CA GLU A 365 16.81 101.80 -62.19
C GLU A 365 16.94 102.77 -63.39
N ILE A 366 18.17 103.10 -63.75
CA ILE A 366 18.49 103.93 -64.91
C ILE A 366 18.72 103.00 -66.12
N ALA A 367 17.64 102.53 -66.73
CA ALA A 367 17.66 101.68 -67.93
C ALA A 367 16.60 102.10 -68.96
N LYS A 368 16.81 101.72 -70.24
CA LYS A 368 15.90 102.13 -71.33
C LYS A 368 14.54 101.46 -71.20
N GLY A 369 13.51 102.26 -70.91
CA GLY A 369 12.16 101.78 -70.64
C GLY A 369 11.85 101.57 -69.15
N SER A 370 12.76 101.96 -68.26
CA SER A 370 12.53 101.96 -66.81
C SER A 370 11.28 102.76 -66.45
N LYS A 371 10.51 102.22 -65.51
CA LYS A 371 9.33 102.86 -64.90
C LYS A 371 9.61 103.26 -63.45
N ASP A 372 10.86 103.15 -63.02
CA ASP A 372 11.25 103.49 -61.66
C ASP A 372 11.25 105.01 -61.48
N ALA A 373 10.82 105.45 -60.31
CA ALA A 373 10.95 106.85 -59.93
C ALA A 373 12.42 107.12 -59.63
N ILE A 374 13.09 107.94 -60.44
CA ILE A 374 14.47 108.36 -60.16
C ILE A 374 14.48 109.53 -59.17
N ASN A 375 15.33 109.45 -58.14
CA ASN A 375 15.45 110.49 -57.13
C ASN A 375 16.59 111.47 -57.46
N GLY A 376 16.66 112.59 -56.75
CA GLY A 376 17.69 113.62 -56.97
C GLY A 376 19.12 113.15 -56.65
N GLY A 377 19.26 112.21 -55.69
CA GLY A 377 20.53 111.56 -55.36
C GLY A 377 21.07 110.73 -56.52
N GLN A 378 20.22 110.11 -57.34
CA GLN A 378 20.67 109.36 -58.52
C GLN A 378 21.17 110.24 -59.66
N VAL A 379 20.55 111.39 -59.83
CA VAL A 379 21.04 112.35 -60.82
C VAL A 379 22.39 112.90 -60.36
N ASP A 380 22.57 113.07 -59.05
CA ASP A 380 23.86 113.43 -58.45
C ASP A 380 24.87 112.27 -58.53
N GLU A 381 24.48 111.03 -58.22
CA GLU A 381 25.30 109.83 -58.32
C GLU A 381 25.65 109.49 -59.76
N ILE A 382 24.80 109.73 -60.76
CA ILE A 382 25.21 109.58 -62.17
C ILE A 382 26.35 110.56 -62.46
N MET A 383 26.30 111.77 -61.90
CA MET A 383 27.33 112.78 -62.12
C MET A 383 28.59 112.54 -61.28
N ASP A 384 28.45 112.09 -60.03
CA ASP A 384 29.53 111.65 -59.15
C ASP A 384 30.12 110.31 -59.62
N SER A 385 29.34 109.46 -60.29
CA SER A 385 29.78 108.22 -60.94
C SER A 385 30.55 108.53 -62.21
N VAL A 386 30.14 109.48 -63.04
CA VAL A 386 30.99 109.91 -64.16
C VAL A 386 32.27 110.59 -63.64
N LYS A 387 32.19 111.36 -62.56
CA LYS A 387 33.36 111.94 -61.89
C LYS A 387 34.29 110.89 -61.27
N GLY A 388 33.74 109.89 -60.61
CA GLY A 388 34.46 108.80 -59.94
C GLY A 388 34.97 107.73 -60.90
N ALA A 389 34.22 107.42 -61.96
CA ALA A 389 34.62 106.49 -63.02
C ALA A 389 35.75 107.05 -63.86
N ILE A 390 35.79 108.37 -64.06
CA ILE A 390 36.99 109.02 -64.60
C ILE A 390 38.05 109.15 -63.51
N GLY A 391 37.69 109.35 -62.24
CA GLY A 391 38.63 109.32 -61.13
C GLY A 391 39.61 110.50 -61.11
N GLY A 392 40.45 110.54 -60.08
CA GLY A 392 41.40 111.65 -59.88
C GLY A 392 40.78 112.94 -59.36
N ASN A 393 41.43 114.06 -59.64
CA ASN A 393 40.94 115.42 -59.41
C ASN A 393 39.80 115.83 -60.36
N THR A 394 38.94 114.89 -60.77
CA THR A 394 37.75 115.17 -61.58
C THR A 394 36.68 115.88 -60.75
N THR A 395 36.03 116.92 -61.29
CA THR A 395 35.04 117.75 -60.58
C THR A 395 33.73 117.90 -61.35
N VAL A 396 32.61 117.96 -60.63
CA VAL A 396 31.23 118.21 -61.12
C VAL A 396 30.78 119.59 -60.63
N ASN A 397 30.17 120.42 -61.49
CA ASN A 397 29.65 121.74 -61.16
C ASN A 397 28.18 121.68 -60.68
N GLU A 398 27.69 122.66 -59.91
CA GLU A 398 26.29 122.72 -59.39
C GLU A 398 25.20 122.69 -60.49
N ASP A 399 25.58 122.98 -61.74
CA ASP A 399 24.71 122.93 -62.92
C ASP A 399 24.75 121.58 -63.68
N GLY A 400 25.63 120.66 -63.28
CA GLY A 400 25.75 119.32 -63.83
C GLY A 400 26.83 119.09 -64.92
N THR A 401 27.86 119.93 -65.05
CA THR A 401 28.98 119.76 -66.02
C THR A 401 30.30 119.18 -65.40
N ILE A 402 31.19 118.47 -66.15
CA ILE A 402 32.34 117.66 -65.64
C ILE A 402 33.73 117.97 -66.28
N ASN A 403 34.82 118.06 -65.47
CA ASN A 403 36.25 118.26 -65.87
C ASN A 403 37.21 117.24 -65.21
N THR A 404 38.27 116.72 -65.88
CA THR A 404 39.10 115.57 -65.41
C THR A 404 40.62 115.82 -65.24
N LYS A 405 41.28 115.14 -64.26
CA LYS A 405 42.74 115.17 -63.97
C LYS A 405 43.18 114.01 -63.02
N ASP A 406 44.33 113.35 -63.16
CA ASP A 406 44.91 112.31 -62.24
C ASP A 406 44.07 111.05 -61.93
N VAL A 407 43.53 110.39 -62.96
CA VAL A 407 42.66 109.21 -62.92
C VAL A 407 43.23 108.06 -62.07
N GLY A 408 42.44 107.64 -61.07
CA GLY A 408 42.69 106.45 -60.26
C GLY A 408 43.89 106.55 -59.31
N GLY A 409 44.44 107.75 -59.05
CA GLY A 409 45.62 107.93 -58.20
C GLY A 409 46.88 107.29 -58.78
N THR A 410 46.88 107.06 -60.10
CA THR A 410 47.96 106.41 -60.84
C THR A 410 48.97 107.41 -61.41
N GLY A 411 48.67 108.72 -61.37
CA GLY A 411 49.50 109.80 -61.91
C GLY A 411 49.13 110.27 -63.32
N TYR A 412 48.01 109.83 -63.90
CA TYR A 412 47.68 109.98 -65.33
C TYR A 412 46.32 110.65 -65.56
N ASP A 413 46.18 111.53 -66.54
CA ASP A 413 44.95 112.33 -66.75
C ASP A 413 43.85 111.59 -67.57
N THR A 414 44.06 110.32 -67.94
CA THR A 414 43.10 109.49 -68.70
C THR A 414 42.94 108.08 -68.11
N ILE A 415 41.76 107.47 -68.28
CA ILE A 415 41.37 106.18 -67.68
C ILE A 415 42.21 104.99 -68.16
N ASP A 416 42.60 104.98 -69.43
CA ASP A 416 43.29 103.82 -70.02
C ASP A 416 44.63 103.51 -69.34
N GLU A 417 45.32 104.53 -68.83
CA GLU A 417 46.64 104.39 -68.21
C GLU A 417 46.56 103.80 -66.78
N ALA A 418 45.42 103.92 -66.09
CA ALA A 418 45.27 103.53 -64.67
C ALA A 418 44.99 102.02 -64.44
N ILE A 419 44.24 101.39 -65.35
CA ILE A 419 43.63 100.05 -65.15
C ILE A 419 44.65 98.89 -65.17
N ALA A 420 45.85 99.09 -65.73
CA ALA A 420 46.86 98.04 -65.79
C ALA A 420 47.43 97.61 -64.42
N SER A 421 47.23 98.39 -63.34
CA SER A 421 47.90 98.19 -62.05
C SER A 421 47.19 97.25 -61.04
N VAL A 422 45.86 97.18 -61.03
CA VAL A 422 45.05 96.59 -59.93
C VAL A 422 44.91 95.05 -59.98
N LYS A 423 45.16 94.40 -61.12
CA LYS A 423 45.00 92.93 -61.28
C LYS A 423 45.92 92.06 -60.40
N LYS A 424 46.76 92.65 -59.56
CA LYS A 424 47.78 91.96 -58.74
C LYS A 424 47.26 91.47 -57.36
N ASP A 425 46.19 92.04 -56.80
CA ASP A 425 45.89 91.91 -55.36
C ASP A 425 44.83 90.85 -54.96
N ALA A 426 44.05 90.30 -55.90
CA ALA A 426 42.87 89.46 -55.60
C ALA A 426 43.14 87.98 -55.21
N LYS A 427 44.22 87.64 -54.50
CA LYS A 427 44.73 86.25 -54.37
C LYS A 427 44.59 85.52 -53.01
N GLY A 428 43.70 85.85 -52.05
CA GLY A 428 43.50 84.92 -50.90
C GLY A 428 42.47 85.19 -49.78
N ALA A 429 41.56 84.23 -49.49
CA ALA A 429 40.75 84.11 -48.24
C ALA A 429 40.22 82.64 -47.95
N LYS A 430 40.03 82.18 -46.67
CA LYS A 430 39.60 80.80 -46.17
C LYS A 430 38.88 80.74 -44.75
N SER A 431 38.28 79.57 -44.29
CA SER A 431 37.49 79.28 -43.01
C SER A 431 37.64 77.84 -42.30
N THR A 432 37.09 77.52 -41.05
CA THR A 432 37.35 76.34 -40.09
C THR A 432 36.17 75.62 -39.29
N VAL A 433 36.33 74.39 -38.65
CA VAL A 433 35.38 73.54 -37.78
C VAL A 433 36.04 72.70 -36.61
N SER A 434 35.34 72.27 -35.49
CA SER A 434 35.85 71.48 -34.28
C SER A 434 34.90 70.42 -33.59
N GLU A 435 35.44 69.44 -32.81
CA GLU A 435 34.77 68.29 -32.09
C GLU A 435 34.53 68.47 -30.56
N GLY A 436 33.54 67.76 -29.97
CA GLY A 436 33.10 67.92 -28.56
C GLY A 436 33.30 66.73 -27.58
N ASP A 437 33.00 65.47 -27.94
CA ASP A 437 32.89 64.34 -26.96
C ASP A 437 33.46 62.99 -27.48
N GLU A 438 33.94 62.09 -26.58
CA GLU A 438 34.69 60.84 -26.88
C GLU A 438 33.96 59.75 -27.71
N ASN A 439 32.63 59.86 -27.93
CA ASN A 439 31.86 58.86 -28.69
C ASN A 439 31.78 59.17 -30.20
N VAL A 440 32.24 60.35 -30.66
CA VAL A 440 32.25 60.81 -32.07
C VAL A 440 33.69 61.08 -32.52
N THR A 441 33.99 60.79 -33.79
CA THR A 441 35.29 61.03 -34.43
C THR A 441 35.12 61.76 -35.78
N VAL A 442 36.02 62.70 -36.09
CA VAL A 442 36.06 63.57 -37.27
C VAL A 442 37.42 63.43 -37.96
N LYS A 443 37.40 63.16 -39.26
CA LYS A 443 38.61 63.08 -40.10
C LYS A 443 38.57 64.17 -41.17
N THR A 444 39.71 64.79 -41.45
CA THR A 444 39.84 65.87 -42.45
C THR A 444 40.56 65.40 -43.72
N LYS A 445 40.15 65.94 -44.87
CA LYS A 445 40.80 65.72 -46.17
C LYS A 445 40.80 67.00 -47.01
N GLN A 446 41.92 67.33 -47.65
CA GLN A 446 42.05 68.51 -48.51
C GLN A 446 41.88 68.15 -49.98
N ASN A 447 41.09 68.94 -50.71
CA ASN A 447 40.82 68.78 -52.14
C ASN A 447 41.86 69.52 -52.99
N ALA A 448 42.02 69.12 -54.24
CA ALA A 448 43.07 69.63 -55.15
C ALA A 448 42.88 71.13 -55.53
N ASP A 449 41.68 71.67 -55.36
CA ASP A 449 41.35 73.09 -55.58
C ASP A 449 41.65 73.98 -54.36
N GLY A 450 42.17 73.40 -53.28
CA GLY A 450 42.53 74.10 -52.06
C GLY A 450 41.41 74.20 -51.01
N SER A 451 40.24 73.62 -51.26
CA SER A 451 39.14 73.45 -50.28
C SER A 451 39.38 72.25 -49.34
N THR A 452 38.62 72.14 -48.23
CA THR A 452 38.79 71.09 -47.19
C THR A 452 37.45 70.44 -46.85
N ASP A 453 37.39 69.10 -46.84
CA ASP A 453 36.25 68.26 -46.44
C ASP A 453 36.43 67.67 -45.02
N TYR A 454 35.31 67.48 -44.30
CA TYR A 454 35.24 66.87 -42.96
C TYR A 454 34.25 65.68 -42.95
N GLU A 455 34.66 64.52 -42.43
CA GLU A 455 33.85 63.28 -42.34
C GLU A 455 33.66 62.86 -40.86
N VAL A 456 32.42 62.58 -40.42
CA VAL A 456 32.03 62.40 -38.99
C VAL A 456 31.39 61.01 -38.74
N GLY A 457 31.79 60.26 -37.69
CA GLY A 457 31.24 58.93 -37.33
C GLY A 457 31.43 58.50 -35.85
N LEU A 458 30.84 57.35 -35.43
CA LEU A 458 30.86 56.82 -34.05
C LEU A 458 32.11 55.99 -33.71
N ALA A 459 32.54 55.97 -32.44
CA ALA A 459 33.70 55.21 -31.94
C ALA A 459 33.40 53.70 -31.70
N GLU A 460 34.42 52.83 -31.80
CA GLU A 460 34.31 51.35 -31.61
C GLU A 460 33.91 50.89 -30.20
N LYS A 461 34.13 51.73 -29.17
CA LYS A 461 33.71 51.47 -27.79
C LYS A 461 32.87 52.65 -27.31
N ILE A 462 31.60 52.41 -27.03
CA ILE A 462 30.69 53.43 -26.53
C ILE A 462 30.60 53.33 -25.01
N LYS A 463 30.89 54.44 -24.31
CA LYS A 463 30.68 54.55 -22.86
C LYS A 463 29.27 55.09 -22.60
N VAL A 464 28.40 54.26 -22.04
CA VAL A 464 27.04 54.63 -21.60
C VAL A 464 26.87 54.34 -20.12
N LYS A 465 26.11 55.19 -19.41
CA LYS A 465 25.88 55.03 -17.96
C LYS A 465 24.84 53.94 -17.65
N GLU A 466 23.87 53.73 -18.54
CA GLU A 466 22.77 52.78 -18.41
C GLU A 466 22.34 52.32 -19.80
N VAL A 467 21.87 51.08 -19.92
CA VAL A 467 21.30 50.52 -21.15
C VAL A 467 19.94 49.93 -20.80
N GLU A 468 18.86 50.56 -21.28
CA GLU A 468 17.51 50.02 -21.26
C GLU A 468 17.21 49.44 -22.65
N ALA A 469 16.99 48.13 -22.74
CA ALA A 469 16.77 47.43 -24.00
C ALA A 469 15.79 46.27 -23.81
N ASP A 470 14.84 46.12 -24.73
CA ASP A 470 13.86 45.02 -24.72
C ASP A 470 14.52 43.64 -24.86
N GLN A 471 15.60 43.56 -25.64
CA GLN A 471 16.41 42.35 -25.82
C GLN A 471 17.89 42.71 -26.04
N VAL A 472 18.80 41.99 -25.37
CA VAL A 472 20.26 42.11 -25.57
C VAL A 472 20.77 40.84 -26.25
N ASN A 473 21.06 40.91 -27.56
CA ASN A 473 21.67 39.79 -28.30
C ASN A 473 23.21 39.89 -28.25
N ALA A 474 23.80 39.39 -27.17
CA ALA A 474 25.25 39.39 -26.95
C ALA A 474 25.78 37.96 -26.80
N GLY A 475 26.93 37.65 -27.44
CA GLY A 475 27.56 36.32 -27.32
C GLY A 475 28.04 35.97 -25.91
N GLN A 476 28.29 36.98 -25.07
CA GLN A 476 28.63 36.83 -23.65
C GLN A 476 28.26 38.11 -22.89
N VAL A 477 27.62 37.96 -21.74
CA VAL A 477 27.36 39.06 -20.80
C VAL A 477 28.18 38.83 -19.53
N ASN A 478 29.04 39.81 -19.21
CA ASN A 478 29.87 39.79 -18.01
C ASN A 478 29.41 40.89 -17.06
N VAL A 479 28.82 40.50 -15.93
CA VAL A 479 28.53 41.42 -14.84
C VAL A 479 29.66 41.27 -13.82
N LYS A 480 30.43 42.35 -13.60
CA LYS A 480 31.48 42.40 -12.58
C LYS A 480 31.03 43.31 -11.45
N GLY A 481 31.13 42.83 -10.21
CA GLY A 481 30.90 43.62 -9.01
C GLY A 481 31.84 43.20 -7.87
N ASP A 482 31.74 43.90 -6.75
CA ASP A 482 32.64 43.71 -5.60
C ASP A 482 32.54 42.31 -4.97
N ASN A 483 31.41 41.63 -5.16
CA ASN A 483 31.14 40.28 -4.64
C ASN A 483 31.44 39.16 -5.66
N GLY A 484 32.11 39.47 -6.77
CA GLY A 484 32.48 38.51 -7.80
C GLY A 484 31.95 38.86 -9.19
N SER A 485 31.92 37.88 -10.08
CA SER A 485 31.43 38.06 -11.45
C SER A 485 30.42 36.98 -11.83
N THR A 486 29.35 37.41 -12.50
CA THR A 486 28.41 36.51 -13.17
C THR A 486 28.69 36.56 -14.66
N THR A 487 28.91 35.40 -15.26
CA THR A 487 29.08 35.24 -16.70
C THR A 487 27.90 34.45 -17.24
N ILE A 488 27.23 35.01 -18.26
CA ILE A 488 26.19 34.34 -19.04
C ILE A 488 26.75 34.06 -20.43
N THR A 489 26.77 32.78 -20.81
CA THR A 489 27.20 32.30 -22.14
C THR A 489 26.15 31.35 -22.73
N GLY A 490 26.38 30.85 -23.94
CA GLY A 490 25.56 29.77 -24.52
C GLY A 490 25.55 28.48 -23.69
N ASP A 491 26.57 28.24 -22.87
CA ASP A 491 26.66 27.04 -22.02
C ASP A 491 25.88 27.20 -20.69
N GLY A 492 25.39 28.40 -20.37
CA GLY A 492 24.59 28.70 -19.18
C GLY A 492 25.12 29.85 -18.32
N VAL A 493 24.79 29.81 -17.03
CA VAL A 493 25.13 30.84 -16.03
C VAL A 493 26.19 30.30 -15.08
N SER A 494 27.28 31.05 -14.91
CA SER A 494 28.33 30.74 -13.94
C SER A 494 28.63 31.94 -13.05
N VAL A 495 28.72 31.68 -11.74
CA VAL A 495 29.14 32.69 -10.75
C VAL A 495 30.56 32.37 -10.29
N THR A 496 31.43 33.38 -10.31
CA THR A 496 32.78 33.31 -9.76
C THR A 496 32.90 34.28 -8.61
N GLY A 497 33.37 33.83 -7.46
CA GLY A 497 33.59 34.69 -6.29
C GLY A 497 34.69 35.75 -6.52
N PRO A 498 34.84 36.73 -5.61
CA PRO A 498 35.79 37.84 -5.77
C PRO A 498 37.26 37.38 -5.87
N ASN A 499 37.58 36.17 -5.39
CA ASN A 499 38.92 35.58 -5.42
C ASN A 499 39.08 34.46 -6.47
N GLY A 500 38.17 34.33 -7.45
CA GLY A 500 38.23 33.27 -8.46
C GLY A 500 37.67 31.92 -8.01
N GLU A 501 37.02 31.86 -6.85
CA GLU A 501 36.36 30.65 -6.34
C GLU A 501 35.16 30.26 -7.21
N LYS A 502 35.03 28.98 -7.55
CA LYS A 502 33.86 28.47 -8.28
C LYS A 502 32.61 28.62 -7.40
N GLY A 503 31.70 29.49 -7.81
CA GLY A 503 30.38 29.66 -7.21
C GLY A 503 29.35 28.70 -7.82
N PRO A 504 28.06 28.86 -7.47
CA PRO A 504 26.99 28.11 -8.11
C PRO A 504 26.96 28.33 -9.62
N SER A 505 26.68 27.28 -10.37
CA SER A 505 26.50 27.33 -11.82
C SER A 505 25.32 26.48 -12.27
N MET A 506 24.68 26.92 -13.35
CA MET A 506 23.65 26.19 -14.07
C MET A 506 24.09 26.10 -15.53
N THR A 507 24.37 24.88 -15.98
CA THR A 507 24.85 24.60 -17.34
C THR A 507 24.01 23.53 -17.99
N THR A 508 24.27 23.19 -19.26
CA THR A 508 23.65 22.05 -19.94
C THR A 508 23.87 20.72 -19.23
N ASP A 509 24.94 20.60 -18.43
CA ASP A 509 25.24 19.41 -17.62
C ASP A 509 24.48 19.38 -16.26
N GLY A 510 23.69 20.42 -15.95
CA GLY A 510 22.88 20.52 -14.74
C GLY A 510 23.33 21.60 -13.75
N ILE A 511 22.90 21.44 -12.49
CA ILE A 511 23.13 22.39 -11.40
C ILE A 511 24.34 21.94 -10.56
N ASN A 512 25.30 22.84 -10.37
CA ASN A 512 26.41 22.66 -9.44
C ASN A 512 26.40 23.78 -8.40
N ALA A 513 26.23 23.44 -7.12
CA ALA A 513 26.18 24.41 -6.03
C ALA A 513 27.56 24.96 -5.59
N GLY A 514 28.66 24.57 -6.25
CA GLY A 514 30.01 25.01 -5.89
C GLY A 514 30.43 24.61 -4.47
N GLY A 515 29.95 23.45 -3.99
CA GLY A 515 30.21 22.97 -2.62
C GLY A 515 29.47 23.74 -1.52
N LYS A 516 28.49 24.59 -1.85
CA LYS A 516 27.66 25.32 -0.87
C LYS A 516 26.39 24.54 -0.52
N LYS A 517 25.82 24.81 0.66
CA LYS A 517 24.50 24.27 1.07
C LYS A 517 23.40 24.90 0.21
N VAL A 518 22.54 24.07 -0.38
CA VAL A 518 21.31 24.52 -1.07
C VAL A 518 20.18 24.55 -0.04
N LYS A 519 19.60 25.73 0.20
CA LYS A 519 18.48 25.94 1.12
C LYS A 519 17.22 26.32 0.33
N GLY A 520 16.03 26.11 0.91
CA GLY A 520 14.76 26.42 0.26
C GLY A 520 14.30 25.37 -0.76
N VAL A 521 14.83 24.15 -0.68
CA VAL A 521 14.40 23.01 -1.49
C VAL A 521 13.08 22.48 -0.93
N ALA A 522 12.00 22.56 -1.71
CA ALA A 522 10.71 21.96 -1.37
C ALA A 522 10.81 20.42 -1.30
N ASP A 523 9.80 19.76 -0.74
CA ASP A 523 9.77 18.30 -0.68
C ASP A 523 9.70 17.71 -2.10
N GLY A 524 10.72 16.95 -2.49
CA GLY A 524 10.78 16.29 -3.79
C GLY A 524 10.03 14.95 -3.80
N ARG A 525 9.39 14.58 -4.89
CA ARG A 525 8.64 13.32 -5.00
C ARG A 525 9.56 12.11 -4.85
N ILE A 526 9.25 11.20 -3.91
CA ILE A 526 10.00 9.97 -3.65
C ILE A 526 9.34 8.80 -4.40
N GLU A 527 9.79 8.55 -5.62
CA GLU A 527 9.35 7.41 -6.44
C GLU A 527 10.47 6.90 -7.37
N LYS A 528 10.28 5.71 -7.94
CA LYS A 528 11.26 5.13 -8.86
C LYS A 528 11.36 5.97 -10.15
N GLY A 529 12.52 6.57 -10.38
CA GLY A 529 12.80 7.38 -11.58
C GLY A 529 12.63 8.88 -11.39
N SER A 530 12.25 9.35 -10.19
CA SER A 530 12.20 10.78 -9.87
C SER A 530 13.59 11.44 -10.06
N GLN A 531 13.59 12.63 -10.64
CA GLN A 531 14.77 13.49 -10.80
C GLN A 531 14.70 14.73 -9.88
N GLU A 532 13.80 14.72 -8.90
CA GLU A 532 13.61 15.82 -7.96
C GLU A 532 14.62 15.74 -6.81
N ALA A 533 15.09 16.90 -6.36
CA ALA A 533 15.96 16.99 -5.18
C ALA A 533 15.14 16.78 -3.91
N ILE A 534 15.58 15.88 -3.03
CA ILE A 534 15.00 15.74 -1.69
C ILE A 534 15.67 16.68 -0.69
N ASN A 535 14.93 17.13 0.31
CA ASN A 535 15.46 17.98 1.37
C ASN A 535 15.73 17.19 2.68
N GLY A 536 16.33 17.88 3.65
CA GLY A 536 16.66 17.27 4.95
C GLY A 536 15.45 16.84 5.78
N GLY A 537 14.28 17.46 5.60
CA GLY A 537 13.04 17.07 6.28
C GLY A 537 12.56 15.69 5.83
N GLN A 538 12.62 15.42 4.53
CA GLN A 538 12.24 14.11 3.96
C GLN A 538 13.18 12.98 4.42
N LEU A 539 14.49 13.24 4.44
CA LEU A 539 15.45 12.27 4.96
C LEU A 539 15.30 12.06 6.47
N HIS A 540 15.01 13.12 7.23
CA HIS A 540 14.77 13.02 8.67
C HIS A 540 13.51 12.21 8.99
N GLN A 541 12.41 12.40 8.25
CA GLN A 541 11.20 11.59 8.40
C GLN A 541 11.51 10.10 8.16
N SER A 542 12.28 9.77 7.12
CA SER A 542 12.71 8.38 6.88
C SER A 542 13.51 7.81 8.06
N TYR A 543 14.34 8.61 8.73
CA TYR A 543 15.06 8.19 9.93
C TYR A 543 14.16 7.99 11.16
N GLU A 544 13.17 8.86 11.35
CA GLU A 544 12.15 8.68 12.40
C GLU A 544 11.34 7.40 12.18
N ASP A 545 10.92 7.12 10.93
CA ASP A 545 10.16 5.92 10.59
C ASP A 545 10.96 4.64 10.87
N VAL A 546 12.25 4.62 10.53
CA VAL A 546 13.15 3.49 10.85
C VAL A 546 13.35 3.35 12.36
N GLY A 547 13.47 4.46 13.09
CA GLY A 547 13.61 4.46 14.55
C GLY A 547 12.36 3.90 15.23
N ALA A 548 11.18 4.32 14.79
CA ALA A 548 9.89 3.81 15.25
C ALA A 548 9.71 2.32 14.95
N ALA A 549 10.10 1.87 13.75
CA ALA A 549 10.01 0.47 13.34
C ALA A 549 10.95 -0.44 14.16
N LEU A 550 12.15 0.02 14.48
CA LEU A 550 13.07 -0.72 15.35
C LEU A 550 12.64 -0.67 16.82
N GLY A 551 12.04 0.44 17.29
CA GLY A 551 11.63 0.60 18.68
C GLY A 551 12.83 0.61 19.64
N GLY A 552 12.63 0.23 20.91
CA GLY A 552 13.72 0.15 21.89
C GLY A 552 14.47 1.47 22.16
N GLY A 553 13.87 2.61 21.84
CA GLY A 553 14.50 3.93 21.94
C GLY A 553 15.52 4.25 20.83
N ALA A 554 15.47 3.53 19.71
CA ALA A 554 16.21 3.87 18.49
C ALA A 554 15.71 5.19 17.89
N GLY A 555 16.61 5.92 17.22
CA GLY A 555 16.27 7.17 16.54
C GLY A 555 17.51 7.90 16.03
N TYR A 556 17.29 9.04 15.37
CA TYR A 556 18.36 9.86 14.82
C TYR A 556 18.46 11.21 15.51
N ASP A 557 19.64 11.52 16.06
CA ASP A 557 19.97 12.82 16.63
C ASP A 557 20.81 13.62 15.61
N PRO A 558 20.38 14.82 15.17
CA PRO A 558 21.10 15.62 14.18
C PRO A 558 22.54 16.02 14.57
N GLU A 559 22.87 16.01 15.87
CA GLU A 559 24.21 16.34 16.38
C GLU A 559 25.06 15.09 16.66
N LYS A 560 24.42 14.00 17.11
CA LYS A 560 25.12 12.77 17.57
C LYS A 560 25.02 11.60 16.61
N GLY A 561 24.21 11.71 15.55
CA GLY A 561 23.96 10.68 14.56
C GLY A 561 22.96 9.62 15.04
N TRP A 562 23.04 8.43 14.44
CA TRP A 562 22.11 7.33 14.72
C TRP A 562 22.32 6.72 16.11
N LYS A 563 21.23 6.58 16.87
CA LYS A 563 21.17 5.85 18.13
C LYS A 563 20.45 4.52 17.90
N GLY A 564 21.15 3.41 18.12
CA GLY A 564 20.57 2.06 17.99
C GLY A 564 19.50 1.77 19.05
N PRO A 565 18.66 0.73 18.82
CA PRO A 565 17.68 0.28 19.80
C PRO A 565 18.37 -0.30 21.04
N SER A 566 17.62 -0.46 22.13
CA SER A 566 18.02 -1.22 23.32
C SER A 566 16.88 -2.16 23.71
N TYR A 567 17.01 -3.43 23.35
CA TYR A 567 16.08 -4.49 23.72
C TYR A 567 16.54 -5.17 24.99
N ASN A 568 15.66 -5.26 25.99
CA ASN A 568 15.97 -5.92 27.25
C ASN A 568 15.34 -7.33 27.23
N VAL A 569 16.17 -8.35 27.02
CA VAL A 569 15.73 -9.73 26.84
C VAL A 569 16.49 -10.62 27.84
N ALA A 570 15.74 -11.41 28.60
CA ALA A 570 16.29 -12.37 29.56
C ALA A 570 17.30 -11.80 30.59
N GLY A 571 17.25 -10.50 30.88
CA GLY A 571 18.19 -9.83 31.80
C GLY A 571 19.44 -9.26 31.14
N GLY A 572 19.60 -9.41 29.81
CA GLY A 572 20.63 -8.76 29.00
C GLY A 572 20.05 -7.65 28.12
N SER A 573 20.90 -6.69 27.72
CA SER A 573 20.56 -5.58 26.82
C SER A 573 21.23 -5.77 25.46
N TYR A 574 20.45 -5.69 24.39
CA TYR A 574 20.89 -5.94 23.02
C TYR A 574 20.59 -4.74 22.13
N ASN A 575 21.52 -4.38 21.25
CA ASN A 575 21.44 -3.16 20.45
C ASN A 575 21.05 -3.38 18.98
N ASN A 576 20.67 -4.61 18.64
CA ASN A 576 20.17 -4.99 17.32
C ASN A 576 19.16 -6.14 17.48
N VAL A 577 18.30 -6.31 16.47
CA VAL A 577 17.19 -7.27 16.50
C VAL A 577 17.70 -8.72 16.48
N GLY A 578 18.76 -9.00 15.71
CA GLY A 578 19.29 -10.35 15.54
C GLY A 578 19.77 -10.95 16.86
N ASP A 579 20.60 -10.22 17.60
CA ASP A 579 21.14 -10.69 18.88
C ASP A 579 20.04 -10.81 19.94
N ALA A 580 19.07 -9.89 19.95
CA ALA A 580 17.93 -9.96 20.86
C ALA A 580 17.08 -11.22 20.63
N LEU A 581 16.82 -11.58 19.35
CA LEU A 581 16.12 -12.81 18.99
C LEU A 581 16.95 -14.06 19.31
N GLY A 582 18.26 -14.03 19.06
CA GLY A 582 19.17 -15.11 19.46
C GLY A 582 19.10 -15.39 20.97
N ALA A 583 19.05 -14.35 21.80
CA ALA A 583 18.90 -14.50 23.25
C ALA A 583 17.54 -15.08 23.68
N ILE A 584 16.46 -14.81 22.92
CA ILE A 584 15.16 -15.47 23.15
C ILE A 584 15.27 -16.95 22.77
N ASP A 585 15.87 -17.25 21.62
CA ASP A 585 16.03 -18.61 21.10
C ASP A 585 16.83 -19.50 22.06
N ASP A 586 17.95 -18.99 22.59
CA ASP A 586 18.73 -19.66 23.62
C ASP A 586 17.90 -19.94 24.88
N ARG A 587 17.06 -18.98 25.31
CA ARG A 587 16.21 -19.14 26.49
C ARG A 587 15.09 -20.17 26.27
N VAL A 588 14.49 -20.18 25.09
CA VAL A 588 13.47 -21.18 24.71
C VAL A 588 14.08 -22.57 24.63
N THR A 589 15.29 -22.69 24.09
CA THR A 589 16.05 -23.95 24.05
C THR A 589 16.36 -24.45 25.46
N ASN A 590 16.91 -23.60 26.33
CA ASN A 590 17.17 -23.95 27.72
C ASN A 590 15.89 -24.35 28.50
N LEU A 591 14.77 -23.66 28.27
CA LEU A 591 13.49 -24.03 28.88
C LEU A 591 13.00 -25.40 28.36
N SER A 592 13.18 -25.67 27.06
CA SER A 592 12.83 -26.94 26.45
C SER A 592 13.64 -28.08 27.06
N ASP A 593 14.94 -27.90 27.25
CA ASP A 593 15.83 -28.88 27.89
C ASP A 593 15.43 -29.12 29.35
N GLN A 594 15.15 -28.05 30.11
CA GLN A 594 14.68 -28.15 31.50
C GLN A 594 13.34 -28.90 31.59
N MET A 595 12.41 -28.63 30.68
CA MET A 595 11.14 -29.34 30.63
C MET A 595 11.31 -30.81 30.25
N GLN A 596 12.16 -31.14 29.29
CA GLN A 596 12.49 -32.52 28.95
C GLN A 596 13.08 -33.26 30.15
N GLN A 597 14.05 -32.65 30.83
CA GLN A 597 14.64 -33.23 32.04
C GLN A 597 13.60 -33.46 33.14
N ALA A 598 12.70 -32.49 33.38
CA ALA A 598 11.62 -32.64 34.36
C ALA A 598 10.66 -33.79 34.00
N PHE A 599 10.37 -33.99 32.72
CA PHE A 599 9.58 -35.14 32.27
C PHE A 599 10.34 -36.47 32.44
N TYR A 600 11.64 -36.50 32.13
CA TYR A 600 12.49 -37.67 32.36
C TYR A 600 12.56 -38.05 33.84
N ASP A 601 12.82 -37.09 34.73
CA ASP A 601 12.87 -37.31 36.18
C ASP A 601 11.52 -37.78 36.73
N THR A 602 10.43 -37.20 36.21
CA THR A 602 9.07 -37.61 36.57
C THR A 602 8.77 -39.03 36.12
N ASN A 603 9.17 -39.41 34.89
CA ASN A 603 9.00 -40.76 34.38
C ASN A 603 9.82 -41.78 35.18
N GLN A 604 11.06 -41.44 35.56
CA GLN A 604 11.85 -42.29 36.46
C GLN A 604 11.20 -42.45 37.83
N ARG A 605 10.67 -41.38 38.42
CA ARG A 605 9.94 -41.47 39.69
C ARG A 605 8.69 -42.32 39.58
N ILE A 606 7.95 -42.24 38.47
CA ILE A 606 6.78 -43.10 38.21
C ILE A 606 7.21 -44.56 38.09
N ASP A 607 8.30 -44.84 37.38
CA ASP A 607 8.87 -46.19 37.28
C ASP A 607 9.35 -46.73 38.62
N ASP A 608 9.99 -45.89 39.44
CA ASP A 608 10.42 -46.26 40.79
C ASP A 608 9.22 -46.48 41.72
N VAL A 609 8.17 -45.67 41.65
CA VAL A 609 6.91 -45.90 42.38
C VAL A 609 6.29 -47.22 41.96
N LYS A 610 6.28 -47.54 40.65
CA LYS A 610 5.79 -48.83 40.15
C LYS A 610 6.61 -50.00 40.70
N LYS A 611 7.95 -49.88 40.73
CA LYS A 611 8.82 -50.90 41.34
C LYS A 611 8.59 -51.06 42.83
N HIS A 612 8.52 -49.96 43.60
CA HIS A 612 8.25 -50.00 45.04
C HIS A 612 6.86 -50.59 45.34
N ALA A 613 5.84 -50.26 44.56
CA ALA A 613 4.51 -50.83 44.70
C ALA A 613 4.51 -52.34 44.40
N ASN A 614 5.15 -52.76 43.30
CA ASN A 614 5.27 -54.17 42.95
C ASN A 614 6.06 -54.97 44.00
N ALA A 615 7.15 -54.40 44.52
CA ALA A 615 7.96 -54.99 45.57
C ALA A 615 7.21 -55.07 46.90
N GLY A 616 6.43 -54.05 47.26
CA GLY A 616 5.54 -54.08 48.44
C GLY A 616 4.46 -55.16 48.34
N ILE A 617 3.85 -55.33 47.16
CA ILE A 617 2.90 -56.42 46.91
C ILE A 617 3.59 -57.78 47.01
N ALA A 618 4.80 -57.93 46.44
CA ALA A 618 5.59 -59.16 46.57
C ALA A 618 5.91 -59.47 48.04
N ALA A 619 6.32 -58.47 48.84
CA ALA A 619 6.59 -58.63 50.27
C ALA A 619 5.34 -59.07 51.04
N ALA A 620 4.18 -58.48 50.73
CA ALA A 620 2.90 -58.88 51.33
C ALA A 620 2.53 -60.33 50.99
N MET A 621 2.74 -60.76 49.74
CA MET A 621 2.51 -62.15 49.33
C MET A 621 3.49 -63.14 49.95
N ALA A 622 4.75 -62.74 50.18
CA ALA A 622 5.76 -63.58 50.82
C ALA A 622 5.49 -63.82 52.32
N LEU A 623 4.63 -63.02 52.96
CA LEU A 623 4.21 -63.21 54.35
C LEU A 623 3.15 -64.31 54.44
N GLU A 624 3.58 -65.56 54.46
CA GLU A 624 2.70 -66.71 54.65
C GLU A 624 2.29 -66.90 56.13
N ALA A 625 1.10 -67.43 56.40
CA ALA A 625 0.63 -67.69 57.75
C ALA A 625 1.33 -68.91 58.38
N ALA A 626 2.09 -68.71 59.46
CA ALA A 626 2.67 -69.82 60.22
C ALA A 626 1.56 -70.75 60.79
N PRO A 627 1.76 -72.08 60.80
CA PRO A 627 0.73 -73.05 61.22
C PRO A 627 0.21 -72.83 62.63
N TYR A 628 -1.08 -73.12 62.87
CA TYR A 628 -1.70 -72.94 64.19
C TYR A 628 -1.58 -74.20 65.04
N LEU A 629 -0.62 -74.24 65.97
CA LEU A 629 -0.37 -75.38 66.86
C LEU A 629 -0.39 -74.95 68.34
N ALA A 630 -1.34 -75.48 69.11
CA ALA A 630 -1.55 -75.10 70.52
C ALA A 630 -0.29 -75.28 71.38
N GLY A 631 0.01 -74.27 72.18
CA GLY A 631 1.18 -74.20 73.07
C GLY A 631 2.55 -74.09 72.39
N LYS A 632 2.65 -74.20 71.06
CA LYS A 632 3.92 -74.15 70.32
C LYS A 632 4.22 -72.76 69.76
N TYR A 633 5.50 -72.52 69.51
CA TYR A 633 5.97 -71.50 68.58
C TYR A 633 6.08 -72.14 67.19
N THR A 634 5.51 -71.51 66.18
CA THR A 634 5.55 -71.97 64.79
C THR A 634 6.14 -70.89 63.90
N TYR A 635 6.77 -71.30 62.80
CA TYR A 635 7.35 -70.39 61.81
C TYR A 635 6.92 -70.81 60.40
N ALA A 636 6.89 -69.84 59.49
CA ALA A 636 6.75 -70.06 58.05
C ALA A 636 7.69 -69.12 57.30
N VAL A 637 8.25 -69.60 56.19
CA VAL A 637 9.10 -68.83 55.29
C VAL A 637 8.48 -68.91 53.90
N GLY A 638 8.14 -67.76 53.34
CA GLY A 638 7.54 -67.64 52.01
C GLY A 638 8.45 -66.86 51.08
N ALA A 639 8.38 -67.18 49.79
CA ALA A 639 8.99 -66.41 48.72
C ALA A 639 7.92 -66.06 47.67
N ALA A 640 7.98 -64.85 47.10
CA ALA A 640 6.99 -64.38 46.14
C ALA A 640 7.64 -63.55 45.03
N TYR A 641 6.97 -63.51 43.87
CA TYR A 641 7.36 -62.71 42.71
C TYR A 641 6.13 -61.95 42.18
N HIS A 642 6.28 -60.66 41.90
CA HIS A 642 5.20 -59.85 41.32
C HIS A 642 5.77 -58.70 40.48
N GLY A 643 5.32 -58.57 39.23
CA GLY A 643 5.60 -57.40 38.40
C GLY A 643 7.10 -57.08 38.19
N GLY A 644 7.99 -58.08 38.20
CA GLY A 644 9.43 -57.90 38.03
C GLY A 644 10.24 -57.95 39.34
N GLU A 645 9.59 -57.90 40.50
CA GLU A 645 10.23 -57.85 41.81
C GLU A 645 10.05 -59.16 42.58
N ASN A 646 11.05 -59.51 43.41
CA ASN A 646 11.08 -60.71 44.23
C ASN A 646 11.03 -60.34 45.71
N ALA A 647 10.45 -61.18 46.57
CA ALA A 647 10.46 -60.96 48.01
C ALA A 647 10.53 -62.25 48.82
N VAL A 648 11.06 -62.13 50.04
CA VAL A 648 11.14 -63.21 51.03
C VAL A 648 10.56 -62.71 52.35
N GLY A 649 9.71 -63.53 52.95
CA GLY A 649 9.01 -63.23 54.19
C GLY A 649 9.17 -64.34 55.22
N VAL A 650 9.29 -63.96 56.49
CA VAL A 650 9.31 -64.88 57.63
C VAL A 650 8.22 -64.48 58.60
N THR A 651 7.35 -65.44 58.94
CA THR A 651 6.31 -65.26 59.95
C THR A 651 6.57 -66.17 61.14
N LEU A 652 6.46 -65.62 62.34
CA LEU A 652 6.44 -66.34 63.60
C LEU A 652 5.05 -66.25 64.22
N ARG A 653 4.58 -67.34 64.81
CA ARG A 653 3.31 -67.37 65.57
C ARG A 653 3.52 -68.06 66.91
N LYS A 654 2.95 -67.48 67.95
CA LYS A 654 2.78 -68.11 69.27
C LYS A 654 1.30 -68.30 69.54
N THR A 655 0.89 -69.55 69.66
CA THR A 655 -0.47 -69.92 70.05
C THR A 655 -0.52 -70.21 71.54
N ALA A 656 -1.58 -69.76 72.21
CA ALA A 656 -1.84 -70.04 73.61
C ALA A 656 -2.00 -71.54 73.86
N ASP A 657 -1.71 -72.00 75.08
CA ASP A 657 -1.76 -73.42 75.42
C ASP A 657 -3.18 -73.99 75.30
N ASN A 658 -4.20 -73.15 75.51
CA ASN A 658 -5.61 -73.50 75.35
C ASN A 658 -6.10 -73.47 73.88
N GLY A 659 -5.25 -73.10 72.93
CA GLY A 659 -5.58 -73.02 71.51
C GLY A 659 -6.65 -71.97 71.13
N ARG A 660 -7.12 -71.12 72.06
CA ARG A 660 -8.22 -70.17 71.78
C ARG A 660 -7.76 -68.84 71.17
N TRP A 661 -6.49 -68.49 71.32
CA TRP A 661 -5.90 -67.31 70.68
C TRP A 661 -4.44 -67.54 70.28
N SER A 662 -3.99 -66.81 69.27
CA SER A 662 -2.58 -66.74 68.88
C SER A 662 -2.17 -65.35 68.45
N LEU A 663 -0.95 -64.98 68.79
CA LEU A 663 -0.27 -63.80 68.27
C LEU A 663 0.66 -64.23 67.14
N SER A 664 0.58 -63.54 66.01
CA SER A 664 1.47 -63.73 64.87
C SER A 664 2.17 -62.42 64.51
N GLY A 665 3.44 -62.52 64.16
CA GLY A 665 4.26 -61.41 63.68
C GLY A 665 5.08 -61.87 62.49
N GLY A 666 5.18 -61.06 61.45
CA GLY A 666 5.98 -61.39 60.28
C GLY A 666 6.74 -60.19 59.75
N VAL A 667 7.89 -60.46 59.15
CA VAL A 667 8.74 -59.47 58.47
C VAL A 667 9.03 -59.97 57.07
N ALA A 668 9.02 -59.08 56.09
CA ALA A 668 9.37 -59.40 54.71
C ALA A 668 10.23 -58.31 54.10
N ALA A 669 11.14 -58.72 53.21
CA ALA A 669 11.99 -57.85 52.44
C ALA A 669 11.87 -58.21 50.96
N ALA A 670 11.81 -57.21 50.10
CA ALA A 670 11.74 -57.36 48.65
C ALA A 670 13.03 -56.88 47.98
N SER A 671 13.16 -57.11 46.67
CA SER A 671 14.30 -56.67 45.84
C SER A 671 14.44 -55.15 45.74
N GLN A 672 13.36 -54.41 46.03
CA GLN A 672 13.32 -52.96 46.14
C GLN A 672 12.38 -52.52 47.29
N GLY A 673 12.61 -51.33 47.85
CA GLY A 673 11.79 -50.74 48.92
C GLY A 673 12.13 -51.22 50.35
N ASP A 674 11.45 -50.63 51.32
CA ASP A 674 11.73 -50.86 52.74
C ASP A 674 11.14 -52.19 53.25
N PRO A 675 11.74 -52.80 54.30
CA PRO A 675 11.21 -53.99 54.93
C PRO A 675 9.79 -53.76 55.48
N SER A 676 8.88 -54.67 55.16
CA SER A 676 7.50 -54.65 55.63
C SER A 676 7.34 -55.52 56.88
N PHE A 677 6.52 -55.08 57.84
CA PHE A 677 6.19 -55.87 59.01
C PHE A 677 4.67 -55.98 59.19
N ARG A 678 4.22 -57.11 59.74
CA ARG A 678 2.83 -57.35 60.12
C ARG A 678 2.74 -57.91 61.53
N VAL A 679 1.67 -57.55 62.24
CA VAL A 679 1.30 -58.15 63.52
C VAL A 679 -0.20 -58.44 63.47
N GLY A 680 -0.58 -59.66 63.84
CA GLY A 680 -1.97 -60.10 63.82
C GLY A 680 -2.32 -60.94 65.04
N LEU A 681 -3.47 -60.66 65.63
CA LEU A 681 -4.07 -61.48 66.69
C LEU A 681 -5.26 -62.23 66.07
N SER A 682 -5.27 -63.55 66.23
CA SER A 682 -6.38 -64.39 65.75
C SER A 682 -6.86 -65.29 66.88
N GLY A 683 -8.16 -65.47 67.01
CA GLY A 683 -8.77 -66.34 68.01
C GLY A 683 -10.15 -66.82 67.59
N SER A 684 -10.68 -67.79 68.33
CA SER A 684 -12.00 -68.37 68.12
C SER A 684 -12.85 -68.22 69.37
N PHE A 685 -14.12 -67.86 69.18
CA PHE A 685 -15.14 -67.75 70.22
C PHE A 685 -16.29 -68.71 69.89
N ASP A 686 -16.94 -69.24 70.93
CA ASP A 686 -18.07 -70.17 70.81
C ASP A 686 -19.39 -69.43 70.55
#